data_AF-A0A2R4XFQ5-F1
#
_entry.id   AF-A0A2R4XFQ5-F1
#
_cell.length_a   1.000
_cell.length_b   1.000
_cell.length_c   1.000
_cell.angle_alpha   90.00
_cell.angle_beta   90.00
_cell.angle_gamma   90.00
#
_symmetry.space_group_name_H-M   'P 1'
#
loop_
_entity.id
_entity.type
_entity.pdbx_description
1 polymer ?
#
loop_
_entity_poly.entity_id
_entity_poly.type
_entity_poly.pdbx_seq_one_letter_code
_entity_poly.pdbx_strand_id
1 'polypeptide(L)'
;MPLKPSDSYEILCCVDNKVKRLSAQSRNKELGEKLVVKQQLELAPFKAVPFSGWGDWEQDPLNNRSWQWRLNWLSFLSYLMAYHHASGDEAVLDSAREAIQSWLDAYLETDTSYPFEFIWHDHATALRAEQLVLFAYYCREHAPEWVSKHAEFLTYLEQALVVHGQWLAKDSFYSEHTNHGLEQARVLLLLGTVFEGEQAREWQQIAIRRISSELTFAFTDEGVHVENSPAYHIFVFKVFLGIIKDYPEEVLGDLAEQFSQFSAKALSFITHILRPDGKLPPIGDTEQLPTSDAYRDMFGHRLEYQHFLYALTQGKQGIRPPVLNRVYPKSGYAIFRDQWPAKEHYQKAFHLIAKVGCSSRYHHQQDEGHISLYAGGEDWLIDSGLYNYINKDPVRKYMRGRPGHNVPIISHASYAKEFQHRLSAWQVTDHSEAAPAPQLTMRLDVLPPVVHERKVAFDAAAKVLKVEDTVSADDGQQRNVTFQWHFPKDKMLTIEDSQVVVISPTGSRLTIEFEGEIPDNLSVAKGREGDKVFSCISYKANQVESSQVLRVMFKERRGLNVTTRFRFAMAEDKVAPASEKADIPEFPLATLLGTSRQVDPVTQSVMIGSSPAYLALVRSHREQMIGHVSLLVNDSADCKQAQAQLKEHYLTTWLSCRPLTSTPLITADKAALKGLEGIGRLVITPTGFTEKRLATVLLTMLPPLFKRMTKTGEVWISTDLPDSLKALCTTWAKRRGLAVNVVTGLGAAMEVSHD
;
A
#
# COMPACT_ATOMS: atom_id res chain seq x y z
N MET A 1 -18.04 -34.77 5.99
CA MET A 1 -18.27 -33.45 6.60
C MET A 1 -19.09 -32.66 5.61
N PRO A 2 -20.30 -32.19 5.93
CA PRO A 2 -21.09 -31.41 4.98
C PRO A 2 -20.58 -29.95 4.91
N LEU A 3 -20.72 -29.32 3.74
CA LEU A 3 -20.47 -27.88 3.61
C LEU A 3 -21.56 -27.07 4.31
N LYS A 4 -21.18 -25.91 4.88
CA LYS A 4 -22.10 -24.95 5.47
C LYS A 4 -23.16 -24.45 4.48
N PRO A 5 -24.33 -24.01 4.97
CA PRO A 5 -25.31 -23.30 4.16
C PRO A 5 -24.81 -21.91 3.76
N SER A 6 -25.35 -21.36 2.67
CA SER A 6 -24.94 -20.06 2.09
C SER A 6 -25.38 -18.84 2.92
N ASP A 7 -26.15 -19.02 3.98
CA ASP A 7 -26.75 -17.93 4.76
C ASP A 7 -25.82 -17.33 5.83
N SER A 8 -24.64 -17.91 6.06
CA SER A 8 -23.69 -17.39 7.03
C SER A 8 -22.83 -16.25 6.46
N TYR A 9 -22.51 -15.28 7.32
CA TYR A 9 -21.76 -14.07 6.93
C TYR A 9 -20.35 -14.38 6.40
N GLU A 10 -19.69 -15.40 6.95
CA GLU A 10 -18.38 -15.85 6.49
C GLU A 10 -18.41 -16.41 5.06
N ILE A 11 -19.45 -17.17 4.68
CA ILE A 11 -19.63 -17.71 3.33
C ILE A 11 -19.91 -16.59 2.33
N LEU A 12 -20.74 -15.62 2.73
CA LEU A 12 -20.97 -14.42 1.92
C LEU A 12 -19.64 -13.72 1.56
N CYS A 13 -18.72 -13.62 2.52
CA CYS A 13 -17.42 -12.97 2.35
C CYS A 13 -16.47 -13.77 1.45
N CYS A 14 -16.19 -15.04 1.77
CA CYS A 14 -15.12 -15.81 1.12
C CYS A 14 -15.55 -16.57 -0.14
N VAL A 15 -16.86 -16.84 -0.31
CA VAL A 15 -17.41 -17.61 -1.43
C VAL A 15 -18.33 -16.76 -2.30
N ASP A 16 -19.46 -16.29 -1.77
CA ASP A 16 -20.53 -15.74 -2.62
C ASP A 16 -20.11 -14.51 -3.41
N ASN A 17 -19.37 -13.60 -2.78
CA ASN A 17 -18.82 -12.43 -3.47
C ASN A 17 -17.88 -12.82 -4.62
N LYS A 18 -17.09 -13.88 -4.42
CA LYS A 18 -16.18 -14.40 -5.45
C LYS A 18 -16.94 -15.10 -6.57
N VAL A 19 -17.94 -15.92 -6.23
CA VAL A 19 -18.84 -16.57 -7.19
C VAL A 19 -19.55 -15.52 -8.06
N LYS A 20 -20.22 -14.53 -7.45
CA LYS A 20 -20.90 -13.42 -8.15
C LYS A 20 -19.97 -12.68 -9.09
N ARG A 21 -18.73 -12.41 -8.68
CA ARG A 21 -17.74 -11.74 -9.51
C ARG A 21 -17.32 -12.61 -10.71
N LEU A 22 -17.04 -13.89 -10.49
CA LEU A 22 -16.57 -14.80 -11.54
C LEU A 22 -17.66 -15.13 -12.56
N SER A 23 -18.91 -15.33 -12.11
CA SER A 23 -20.04 -15.65 -12.98
C SER A 23 -20.51 -14.45 -13.82
N ALA A 24 -20.32 -13.22 -13.33
CA ALA A 24 -20.65 -12.00 -14.06
C ALA A 24 -19.54 -11.54 -15.04
N GLN A 25 -18.37 -12.17 -15.07
CA GLN A 25 -17.26 -11.76 -15.93
C GLN A 25 -17.53 -12.10 -17.40
N SER A 26 -17.61 -11.07 -18.25
CA SER A 26 -17.82 -11.21 -19.70
C SER A 26 -16.80 -12.11 -20.37
N ARG A 27 -15.53 -12.01 -19.98
CA ARG A 27 -14.46 -12.85 -20.53
C ARG A 27 -14.66 -14.33 -20.20
N ASN A 28 -15.07 -14.65 -18.96
CA ASN A 28 -15.36 -16.04 -18.59
C ASN A 28 -16.56 -16.57 -19.36
N LYS A 29 -17.61 -15.75 -19.52
CA LYS A 29 -18.77 -16.10 -20.36
C LYS A 29 -18.34 -16.45 -21.80
N GLU A 30 -17.53 -15.61 -22.44
CA GLU A 30 -17.01 -15.87 -23.80
C GLU A 30 -16.23 -17.18 -23.89
N LEU A 31 -15.40 -17.48 -22.88
CA LEU A 31 -14.62 -18.72 -22.82
C LEU A 31 -15.53 -19.94 -22.60
N GLY A 32 -16.58 -19.81 -21.79
CA GLY A 32 -17.57 -20.87 -21.57
C GLY A 32 -18.41 -21.14 -22.82
N GLU A 33 -18.87 -20.10 -23.51
CA GLU A 33 -19.55 -20.22 -24.80
C GLU A 33 -18.65 -20.92 -25.84
N LYS A 34 -17.37 -20.54 -25.89
CA LYS A 34 -16.39 -21.17 -26.79
C LYS A 34 -16.21 -22.67 -26.48
N LEU A 35 -16.15 -23.04 -25.20
CA LEU A 35 -16.05 -24.43 -24.79
C LEU A 35 -17.31 -25.21 -25.18
N VAL A 36 -18.49 -24.74 -24.79
CA VAL A 36 -19.76 -25.47 -24.93
C VAL A 36 -20.27 -25.47 -26.36
N VAL A 37 -20.30 -24.31 -27.02
CA VAL A 37 -20.92 -24.15 -28.35
C VAL A 37 -19.94 -24.45 -29.47
N LYS A 38 -18.69 -24.00 -29.33
CA LYS A 38 -17.68 -24.12 -30.40
C LYS A 38 -16.77 -25.33 -30.24
N GLN A 39 -16.93 -26.10 -29.15
CA GLN A 39 -16.10 -27.28 -28.85
C GLN A 39 -14.61 -26.93 -28.88
N GLN A 40 -14.26 -25.82 -28.23
CA GLN A 40 -12.90 -25.28 -28.17
C GLN A 40 -12.53 -24.89 -26.73
N LEU A 41 -11.51 -25.55 -26.16
CA LEU A 41 -11.02 -25.25 -24.84
C LEU A 41 -9.92 -24.18 -24.90
N GLU A 42 -10.18 -23.00 -24.35
CA GLU A 42 -9.19 -21.93 -24.21
C GLU A 42 -8.88 -21.66 -22.75
N LEU A 43 -7.73 -22.16 -22.28
CA LEU A 43 -7.22 -21.89 -20.94
C LEU A 43 -6.38 -20.60 -20.98
N ALA A 44 -7.04 -19.45 -20.87
CA ALA A 44 -6.38 -18.15 -21.04
C ALA A 44 -5.13 -18.02 -20.13
N PRO A 45 -4.00 -17.44 -20.61
CA PRO A 45 -3.83 -16.72 -21.87
C PRO A 45 -3.44 -17.60 -23.06
N PHE A 46 -3.52 -18.93 -22.94
CA PHE A 46 -3.13 -19.84 -24.01
C PHE A 46 -4.17 -19.87 -25.13
N LYS A 47 -3.76 -20.31 -26.32
CA LYS A 47 -4.64 -20.42 -27.49
C LYS A 47 -5.67 -21.53 -27.26
N ALA A 48 -6.84 -21.38 -27.89
CA ALA A 48 -7.87 -22.41 -27.93
C ALA A 48 -7.37 -23.69 -28.61
N VAL A 49 -7.77 -24.85 -28.09
CA VAL A 49 -7.54 -26.18 -28.68
C VAL A 49 -8.88 -26.89 -28.91
N PRO A 50 -8.98 -27.84 -29.88
CA PRO A 50 -10.19 -28.63 -30.05
C PRO A 50 -10.55 -29.38 -28.75
N PHE A 51 -11.83 -29.35 -28.39
CA PHE A 51 -12.36 -30.08 -27.24
C PHE A 51 -13.19 -31.27 -27.71
N SER A 52 -12.88 -32.46 -27.20
CA SER A 52 -13.52 -33.73 -27.58
C SER A 52 -14.18 -34.46 -26.41
N GLY A 53 -14.32 -33.79 -25.26
CA GLY A 53 -14.85 -34.38 -24.02
C GLY A 53 -13.82 -34.45 -22.90
N TRP A 54 -14.29 -34.87 -21.72
CA TRP A 54 -13.47 -35.06 -20.52
C TRP A 54 -12.98 -36.51 -20.45
N GLY A 55 -11.68 -36.72 -20.26
CA GLY A 55 -11.10 -38.06 -20.18
C GLY A 55 -9.59 -38.13 -20.40
N ASP A 56 -9.00 -37.13 -21.04
CA ASP A 56 -7.54 -36.99 -21.17
C ASP A 56 -7.05 -35.77 -20.39
N TRP A 57 -6.59 -36.00 -19.16
CA TRP A 57 -6.12 -34.97 -18.24
C TRP A 57 -4.61 -34.71 -18.33
N GLU A 58 -3.88 -35.55 -19.07
CA GLU A 58 -2.43 -35.44 -19.26
C GLU A 58 -2.07 -34.84 -20.63
N GLN A 59 -3.05 -34.63 -21.51
CA GLN A 59 -2.86 -34.03 -22.83
C GLN A 59 -1.99 -32.77 -22.80
N ASP A 60 -1.15 -32.62 -23.83
CA ASP A 60 -0.34 -31.42 -24.03
C ASP A 60 -0.39 -30.91 -25.48
N PRO A 61 -1.57 -30.47 -25.96
CA PRO A 61 -1.75 -30.06 -27.34
C PRO A 61 -0.91 -28.82 -27.72
N LEU A 62 -0.37 -28.09 -26.74
CA LEU A 62 0.43 -26.88 -26.94
C LEU A 62 1.90 -27.03 -26.56
N ASN A 63 2.34 -28.24 -26.15
CA ASN A 63 3.67 -28.49 -25.60
C ASN A 63 4.04 -27.48 -24.50
N ASN A 64 3.11 -27.26 -23.56
CA ASN A 64 3.18 -26.20 -22.55
C ASN A 64 2.75 -26.71 -21.17
N ARG A 65 3.75 -26.92 -20.30
CA ARG A 65 3.58 -27.30 -18.89
C ARG A 65 2.54 -26.46 -18.13
N SER A 66 2.50 -25.13 -18.33
CA SER A 66 1.55 -24.26 -17.63
C SER A 66 0.11 -24.38 -18.15
N TRP A 67 -0.08 -24.82 -19.39
CA TRP A 67 -1.39 -25.18 -19.92
C TRP A 67 -1.90 -26.46 -19.24
N GLN A 68 -1.07 -27.50 -19.14
CA GLN A 68 -1.40 -28.75 -18.41
C GLN A 68 -1.74 -28.49 -16.94
N TRP A 69 -0.95 -27.63 -16.28
CA TRP A 69 -1.23 -27.18 -14.93
C TRP A 69 -2.64 -26.56 -14.80
N ARG A 70 -3.02 -25.66 -15.73
CA ARG A 70 -4.34 -25.01 -15.76
C ARG A 70 -5.49 -25.95 -16.03
N LEU A 71 -5.27 -26.96 -16.86
CA LEU A 71 -6.25 -28.01 -17.11
C LEU A 71 -6.52 -28.75 -15.81
N ASN A 72 -5.46 -29.15 -15.12
CA ASN A 72 -5.57 -30.01 -13.95
C ASN A 72 -6.14 -29.30 -12.72
N TRP A 73 -5.92 -28.00 -12.51
CA TRP A 73 -6.64 -27.29 -11.45
C TRP A 73 -8.09 -26.90 -11.82
N LEU A 74 -8.59 -27.34 -12.98
CA LEU A 74 -9.96 -27.16 -13.44
C LEU A 74 -10.35 -25.68 -13.64
N SER A 75 -9.41 -24.88 -14.13
CA SER A 75 -9.58 -23.42 -14.30
C SER A 75 -10.79 -23.00 -15.13
N PHE A 76 -11.23 -23.89 -16.02
CA PHE A 76 -12.39 -23.69 -16.90
C PHE A 76 -13.74 -23.76 -16.17
N LEU A 77 -13.81 -24.24 -14.92
CA LEU A 77 -15.07 -24.28 -14.16
C LEU A 77 -15.66 -22.87 -13.98
N SER A 78 -14.81 -21.86 -13.79
CA SER A 78 -15.22 -20.45 -13.77
C SER A 78 -15.87 -19.98 -15.08
N TYR A 79 -15.47 -20.56 -16.22
CA TYR A 79 -16.02 -20.25 -17.54
C TYR A 79 -17.41 -20.87 -17.71
N LEU A 80 -17.56 -22.12 -17.28
CA LEU A 80 -18.84 -22.84 -17.30
C LEU A 80 -19.87 -22.17 -16.37
N MET A 81 -19.47 -21.75 -15.16
CA MET A 81 -20.35 -20.99 -14.26
C MET A 81 -20.80 -19.66 -14.88
N ALA A 82 -19.90 -18.92 -15.51
CA ALA A 82 -20.25 -17.64 -16.15
C ALA A 82 -21.16 -17.81 -17.37
N TYR A 83 -20.96 -18.87 -18.15
CA TYR A 83 -21.81 -19.18 -19.29
C TYR A 83 -23.19 -19.66 -18.86
N HIS A 84 -23.28 -20.59 -17.89
CA HIS A 84 -24.55 -21.01 -17.30
C HIS A 84 -25.31 -19.81 -16.71
N HIS A 85 -24.62 -18.90 -16.01
CA HIS A 85 -25.26 -17.71 -15.45
C HIS A 85 -25.93 -16.83 -16.53
N ALA A 86 -25.34 -16.81 -17.73
CA ALA A 86 -25.86 -16.03 -18.85
C ALA A 86 -26.90 -16.77 -19.70
N SER A 87 -26.82 -18.10 -19.82
CA SER A 87 -27.69 -18.91 -20.68
C SER A 87 -28.87 -19.55 -19.94
N GLY A 88 -28.71 -19.86 -18.66
CA GLY A 88 -29.65 -20.68 -17.87
C GLY A 88 -29.71 -22.15 -18.30
N ASP A 89 -28.76 -22.62 -19.12
CA ASP A 89 -28.77 -23.96 -19.72
C ASP A 89 -28.12 -25.01 -18.79
N GLU A 90 -28.93 -25.86 -18.15
CA GLU A 90 -28.48 -26.91 -17.23
C GLU A 90 -27.45 -27.87 -17.88
N ALA A 91 -27.43 -28.04 -19.20
CA ALA A 91 -26.44 -28.88 -19.89
C ALA A 91 -25.00 -28.37 -19.68
N VAL A 92 -24.82 -27.09 -19.39
CA VAL A 92 -23.52 -26.50 -19.03
C VAL A 92 -23.05 -27.02 -17.67
N LEU A 93 -23.96 -27.17 -16.71
CA LEU A 93 -23.66 -27.76 -15.40
C LEU A 93 -23.40 -29.25 -15.49
N ASP A 94 -24.10 -29.95 -16.39
CA ASP A 94 -23.83 -31.36 -16.68
C ASP A 94 -22.41 -31.54 -17.23
N SER A 95 -21.97 -30.69 -18.17
CA SER A 95 -20.59 -30.70 -18.65
C SER A 95 -19.58 -30.43 -17.53
N ALA A 96 -19.89 -29.54 -16.58
CA ALA A 96 -19.01 -29.29 -15.43
C ALA A 96 -18.95 -30.49 -14.48
N ARG A 97 -20.10 -31.12 -14.21
CA ARG A 97 -20.22 -32.35 -13.43
C ARG A 97 -19.42 -33.49 -14.05
N GLU A 98 -19.54 -33.71 -15.36
CA GLU A 98 -18.79 -34.73 -16.10
C GLU A 98 -17.27 -34.50 -15.99
N ALA A 99 -16.81 -33.25 -16.10
CA ALA A 99 -15.41 -32.90 -15.94
C ALA A 99 -14.90 -33.25 -14.53
N ILE A 100 -15.63 -32.81 -13.51
CA ILE A 100 -15.25 -33.03 -12.11
C ILE A 100 -15.26 -34.53 -11.79
N GLN A 101 -16.34 -35.23 -12.16
CA GLN A 101 -16.48 -36.65 -11.90
C GLN A 101 -15.39 -37.46 -12.63
N SER A 102 -15.13 -37.17 -13.90
CA SER A 102 -14.06 -37.83 -14.66
C SER A 102 -12.68 -37.68 -14.00
N TRP A 103 -12.35 -36.48 -13.51
CA TRP A 103 -11.08 -36.26 -12.82
C TRP A 103 -11.03 -37.00 -11.47
N LEU A 104 -12.11 -36.92 -10.67
CA LEU A 104 -12.18 -37.55 -9.36
C LEU A 104 -12.11 -39.08 -9.44
N ASP A 105 -12.90 -39.68 -10.34
CA ASP A 105 -12.93 -41.14 -10.55
C ASP A 105 -11.55 -41.69 -10.96
N ALA A 106 -10.77 -40.91 -11.73
CA ALA A 106 -9.45 -41.31 -12.18
C ALA A 106 -8.36 -41.15 -11.11
N TYR A 107 -8.46 -40.12 -10.26
CA TYR A 107 -7.30 -39.65 -9.50
C TYR A 107 -7.51 -39.47 -7.99
N LEU A 108 -8.74 -39.45 -7.48
CA LEU A 108 -8.98 -39.12 -6.07
C LEU A 108 -8.30 -40.10 -5.10
N GLU A 109 -8.20 -41.38 -5.47
CA GLU A 109 -7.56 -42.44 -4.67
C GLU A 109 -6.04 -42.55 -4.89
N THR A 110 -5.46 -41.71 -5.77
CA THR A 110 -4.01 -41.67 -6.02
C THR A 110 -3.28 -40.78 -5.00
N ASP A 111 -1.95 -40.69 -5.12
CA ASP A 111 -1.12 -39.80 -4.28
C ASP A 111 0.02 -39.12 -5.07
N THR A 112 0.94 -38.46 -4.36
CA THR A 112 2.09 -37.76 -4.95
C THR A 112 3.09 -38.66 -5.70
N SER A 113 2.94 -40.00 -5.64
CA SER A 113 3.73 -40.95 -6.43
C SER A 113 3.18 -41.17 -7.84
N TYR A 114 1.98 -40.65 -8.15
CA TYR A 114 1.44 -40.71 -9.50
C TYR A 114 2.40 -40.06 -10.50
N PRO A 115 2.73 -40.69 -11.65
CA PRO A 115 3.80 -40.23 -12.53
C PRO A 115 3.59 -38.83 -13.12
N PHE A 116 2.34 -38.43 -13.33
CA PHE A 116 2.01 -37.13 -13.89
C PHE A 116 1.94 -36.06 -12.80
N GLU A 117 2.82 -35.05 -12.90
CA GLU A 117 3.09 -34.10 -11.82
C GLU A 117 1.85 -33.33 -11.32
N PHE A 118 0.89 -33.01 -12.21
CA PHE A 118 -0.21 -32.09 -11.88
C PHE A 118 -1.39 -32.70 -11.13
N ILE A 119 -1.40 -34.03 -10.96
CA ILE A 119 -2.46 -34.71 -10.23
C ILE A 119 -2.45 -34.28 -8.77
N TRP A 120 -1.32 -34.41 -8.07
CA TRP A 120 -1.14 -33.95 -6.69
C TRP A 120 -0.01 -32.91 -6.57
N HIS A 121 0.08 -31.98 -7.51
CA HIS A 121 0.97 -30.82 -7.41
C HIS A 121 0.49 -29.85 -6.32
N ASP A 122 1.39 -29.38 -5.46
CA ASP A 122 1.14 -28.47 -4.33
C ASP A 122 0.08 -27.37 -4.61
N HIS A 123 0.34 -26.54 -5.61
CA HIS A 123 -0.46 -25.41 -6.04
C HIS A 123 -1.70 -25.82 -6.86
N ALA A 124 -1.60 -26.83 -7.73
CA ALA A 124 -2.75 -27.28 -8.52
C ALA A 124 -3.85 -27.87 -7.62
N THR A 125 -3.46 -28.63 -6.60
CA THR A 125 -4.37 -29.19 -5.59
C THR A 125 -5.12 -28.10 -4.83
N ALA A 126 -4.44 -27.02 -4.43
CA ALA A 126 -5.08 -25.88 -3.79
C ALA A 126 -6.09 -25.21 -4.73
N LEU A 127 -5.67 -24.80 -5.93
CA LEU A 127 -6.57 -24.11 -6.86
C LEU A 127 -7.76 -24.98 -7.30
N ARG A 128 -7.56 -26.29 -7.46
CA ARG A 128 -8.64 -27.25 -7.76
C ARG A 128 -9.67 -27.28 -6.64
N ALA A 129 -9.23 -27.43 -5.39
CA ALA A 129 -10.14 -27.43 -4.24
C ALA A 129 -10.95 -26.13 -4.17
N GLU A 130 -10.33 -24.98 -4.46
CA GLU A 130 -11.06 -23.71 -4.56
C GLU A 130 -12.12 -23.72 -5.68
N GLN A 131 -11.79 -24.19 -6.89
CA GLN A 131 -12.77 -24.27 -7.98
C GLN A 131 -13.95 -25.19 -7.64
N LEU A 132 -13.67 -26.32 -6.97
CA LEU A 132 -14.68 -27.29 -6.54
C LEU A 132 -15.63 -26.69 -5.48
N VAL A 133 -15.10 -25.94 -4.50
CA VAL A 133 -15.92 -25.19 -3.53
C VAL A 133 -16.80 -24.17 -4.25
N LEU A 134 -16.22 -23.34 -5.12
CA LEU A 134 -16.96 -22.29 -5.83
C LEU A 134 -18.08 -22.87 -6.70
N PHE A 135 -17.82 -23.99 -7.38
CA PHE A 135 -18.82 -24.70 -8.18
C PHE A 135 -19.97 -25.22 -7.31
N ALA A 136 -19.68 -25.87 -6.18
CA ALA A 136 -20.70 -26.40 -5.29
C ALA A 136 -21.66 -25.30 -4.78
N TYR A 137 -21.11 -24.16 -4.32
CA TYR A 137 -21.93 -23.05 -3.84
C TYR A 137 -22.65 -22.32 -4.97
N TYR A 138 -22.04 -22.17 -6.15
CA TYR A 138 -22.70 -21.62 -7.32
C TYR A 138 -23.96 -22.41 -7.68
N CYS A 139 -23.86 -23.75 -7.73
CA CYS A 139 -25.01 -24.60 -8.06
C CYS A 139 -26.11 -24.51 -7.00
N ARG A 140 -25.76 -24.46 -5.71
CA ARG A 140 -26.72 -24.29 -4.60
C ARG A 140 -27.53 -23.01 -4.72
N GLU A 141 -26.87 -21.90 -5.06
CA GLU A 141 -27.51 -20.59 -5.17
C GLU A 141 -28.29 -20.41 -6.48
N HIS A 142 -27.73 -20.86 -7.60
CA HIS A 142 -28.24 -20.52 -8.93
C HIS A 142 -28.95 -21.67 -9.66
N ALA A 143 -28.91 -22.90 -9.15
CA ALA A 143 -29.52 -24.07 -9.78
C ALA A 143 -30.05 -25.11 -8.76
N PRO A 144 -30.97 -24.74 -7.85
CA PRO A 144 -31.44 -25.61 -6.77
C PRO A 144 -32.16 -26.88 -7.26
N GLU A 145 -32.84 -26.82 -8.42
CA GLU A 145 -33.47 -27.99 -9.04
C GLU A 145 -32.42 -29.00 -9.54
N TRP A 146 -31.37 -28.50 -10.22
CA TRP A 146 -30.23 -29.30 -10.65
C TRP A 146 -29.53 -29.96 -9.46
N VAL A 147 -29.29 -29.20 -8.39
CA VAL A 147 -28.72 -29.72 -7.12
C VAL A 147 -29.53 -30.88 -6.56
N SER A 148 -30.87 -30.77 -6.57
CA SER A 148 -31.77 -31.82 -6.08
C SER A 148 -31.67 -33.10 -6.93
N LYS A 149 -31.53 -32.97 -8.25
CA LYS A 149 -31.34 -34.11 -9.18
C LYS A 149 -29.97 -34.78 -9.02
N HIS A 150 -28.94 -34.03 -8.60
CA HIS A 150 -27.55 -34.49 -8.55
C HIS A 150 -26.96 -34.54 -7.12
N ALA A 151 -27.79 -34.79 -6.11
CA ALA A 151 -27.39 -34.81 -4.71
C ALA A 151 -26.27 -35.82 -4.38
N GLU A 152 -26.27 -36.99 -5.02
CA GLU A 152 -25.21 -38.00 -4.84
C GLU A 152 -23.85 -37.50 -5.33
N PHE A 153 -23.82 -36.82 -6.48
CA PHE A 153 -22.61 -36.22 -7.02
C PHE A 153 -22.06 -35.12 -6.10
N LEU A 154 -22.93 -34.26 -5.56
CA LEU A 154 -22.48 -33.23 -4.61
C LEU A 154 -21.95 -33.83 -3.32
N THR A 155 -22.55 -34.93 -2.85
CA THR A 155 -22.02 -35.67 -1.70
C THR A 155 -20.62 -36.22 -1.99
N TYR A 156 -20.40 -36.77 -3.19
CA TYR A 156 -19.08 -37.25 -3.62
C TYR A 156 -18.06 -36.10 -3.76
N LEU A 157 -18.48 -34.97 -4.32
CA LEU A 157 -17.66 -33.75 -4.41
C LEU A 157 -17.22 -33.25 -3.03
N GLU A 158 -18.13 -33.24 -2.05
CA GLU A 158 -17.83 -32.84 -0.67
C GLU A 158 -16.83 -33.81 -0.01
N GLN A 159 -16.94 -35.11 -0.27
CA GLN A 159 -15.95 -36.10 0.19
C GLN A 159 -14.58 -35.85 -0.46
N ALA A 160 -14.55 -35.54 -1.75
CA ALA A 160 -13.32 -35.21 -2.46
C ALA A 160 -12.65 -33.94 -1.89
N LEU A 161 -13.43 -32.91 -1.54
CA LEU A 161 -12.93 -31.70 -0.89
C LEU A 161 -12.29 -31.99 0.47
N VAL A 162 -12.80 -32.98 1.21
CA VAL A 162 -12.16 -33.44 2.47
C VAL A 162 -10.79 -34.05 2.20
N VAL A 163 -10.63 -34.86 1.15
CA VAL A 163 -9.32 -35.42 0.73
C VAL A 163 -8.33 -34.30 0.37
N HIS A 164 -8.80 -33.27 -0.35
CA HIS A 164 -7.97 -32.10 -0.67
C HIS A 164 -7.55 -31.34 0.60
N GLY A 165 -8.47 -31.13 1.55
CA GLY A 165 -8.16 -30.51 2.85
C GLY A 165 -7.11 -31.29 3.64
N GLN A 166 -7.21 -32.62 3.65
CA GLN A 166 -6.21 -33.50 4.29
C GLN A 166 -4.82 -33.37 3.64
N TRP A 167 -4.73 -33.28 2.31
CA TRP A 167 -3.46 -33.04 1.62
C TRP A 167 -2.89 -31.67 1.95
N LEU A 168 -3.69 -30.62 1.83
CA LEU A 168 -3.26 -29.24 2.09
C LEU A 168 -2.85 -29.02 3.56
N ALA A 169 -3.40 -29.80 4.50
CA ALA A 169 -3.02 -29.74 5.91
C ALA A 169 -1.63 -30.35 6.19
N LYS A 170 -1.11 -31.28 5.37
CA LYS A 170 0.19 -31.95 5.60
C LYS A 170 1.36 -30.98 5.45
N ASP A 171 2.24 -30.90 6.45
CA ASP A 171 3.46 -30.09 6.37
C ASP A 171 4.40 -30.56 5.25
N SER A 172 4.46 -31.87 4.97
CA SER A 172 5.26 -32.42 3.87
C SER A 172 4.74 -32.02 2.47
N PHE A 173 3.52 -31.49 2.39
CA PHE A 173 2.90 -31.02 1.16
C PHE A 173 2.92 -29.49 1.04
N TYR A 174 3.27 -28.78 2.11
CA TYR A 174 3.26 -27.33 2.16
C TYR A 174 4.57 -26.75 1.62
N SER A 175 4.46 -25.94 0.57
CA SER A 175 5.59 -25.24 -0.04
C SER A 175 5.88 -23.93 0.68
N GLU A 176 6.40 -24.04 1.90
CA GLU A 176 6.69 -22.91 2.80
C GLU A 176 7.52 -21.80 2.14
N HIS A 177 7.13 -20.54 2.38
CA HIS A 177 7.85 -19.34 1.93
C HIS A 177 7.93 -19.20 0.41
N THR A 178 6.87 -19.67 -0.25
CA THR A 178 6.67 -19.53 -1.70
C THR A 178 5.27 -19.02 -2.00
N ASN A 179 5.07 -18.49 -3.22
CA ASN A 179 3.74 -18.13 -3.69
C ASN A 179 2.79 -19.35 -3.69
N HIS A 180 3.31 -20.57 -3.89
CA HIS A 180 2.48 -21.78 -3.82
C HIS A 180 2.03 -22.05 -2.38
N GLY A 181 2.92 -21.90 -1.40
CA GLY A 181 2.60 -22.05 0.02
C GLY A 181 1.51 -21.08 0.48
N LEU A 182 1.60 -19.80 0.10
CA LEU A 182 0.58 -18.81 0.43
C LEU A 182 -0.79 -19.17 -0.17
N GLU A 183 -0.82 -19.65 -1.43
CA GLU A 183 -2.04 -20.13 -2.10
C GLU A 183 -2.62 -21.36 -1.40
N GLN A 184 -1.78 -22.34 -1.02
CA GLN A 184 -2.19 -23.53 -0.26
C GLN A 184 -2.80 -23.14 1.08
N ALA A 185 -2.17 -22.23 1.82
CA ALA A 185 -2.66 -21.76 3.11
C ALA A 185 -3.98 -20.99 2.95
N ARG A 186 -4.11 -20.11 1.94
CA ARG A 186 -5.38 -19.42 1.66
C ARG A 186 -6.52 -20.40 1.37
N VAL A 187 -6.27 -21.42 0.55
CA VAL A 187 -7.32 -22.40 0.22
C VAL A 187 -7.63 -23.30 1.41
N LEU A 188 -6.64 -23.66 2.22
CA LEU A 188 -6.90 -24.40 3.46
C LEU A 188 -7.76 -23.57 4.44
N LEU A 189 -7.57 -22.25 4.49
CA LEU A 189 -8.45 -21.35 5.23
C LEU A 189 -9.88 -21.38 4.69
N LEU A 190 -10.04 -21.40 3.36
CA LEU A 190 -11.35 -21.55 2.71
C LEU A 190 -12.00 -22.86 3.14
N LEU A 191 -11.30 -23.99 3.03
CA LEU A 191 -11.80 -25.31 3.42
C LEU A 191 -12.16 -25.37 4.91
N GLY A 192 -11.32 -24.82 5.79
CA GLY A 192 -11.61 -24.72 7.22
C GLY A 192 -12.81 -23.81 7.55
N THR A 193 -13.11 -22.85 6.67
CA THR A 193 -14.27 -21.95 6.81
C THR A 193 -15.57 -22.57 6.31
N VAL A 194 -15.53 -23.27 5.16
CA VAL A 194 -16.75 -23.81 4.51
C VAL A 194 -17.24 -25.13 5.10
N PHE A 195 -16.39 -25.83 5.85
CA PHE A 195 -16.78 -27.05 6.58
C PHE A 195 -17.02 -26.78 8.07
N GLU A 196 -17.72 -27.69 8.72
CA GLU A 196 -17.92 -27.70 10.17
C GLU A 196 -17.16 -28.83 10.86
N GLY A 197 -16.98 -28.71 12.18
CA GLY A 197 -16.41 -29.75 13.03
C GLY A 197 -14.98 -29.46 13.49
N GLU A 198 -14.39 -30.43 14.19
CA GLU A 198 -13.04 -30.32 14.75
C GLU A 198 -11.96 -30.23 13.67
N GLN A 199 -12.04 -31.08 12.64
CA GLN A 199 -11.08 -31.07 11.52
C GLN A 199 -11.09 -29.75 10.73
N ALA A 200 -12.27 -29.14 10.53
CA ALA A 200 -12.36 -27.83 9.86
C ALA A 200 -11.67 -26.72 10.69
N ARG A 201 -11.85 -26.74 12.02
CA ARG A 201 -11.17 -25.82 12.95
C ARG A 201 -9.65 -26.02 12.94
N GLU A 202 -9.19 -27.28 12.86
CA GLU A 202 -7.77 -27.59 12.73
C GLU A 202 -7.18 -27.02 11.43
N TRP A 203 -7.86 -27.22 10.29
CA TRP A 203 -7.45 -26.65 9.01
C TRP A 203 -7.37 -25.13 9.04
N GLN A 204 -8.37 -24.47 9.63
CA GLN A 204 -8.37 -23.02 9.81
C GLN A 204 -7.16 -22.57 10.65
N GLN A 205 -6.86 -23.25 11.77
CA GLN A 205 -5.69 -22.93 12.61
C GLN A 205 -4.37 -23.12 11.87
N ILE A 206 -4.20 -24.22 11.12
CA ILE A 206 -3.01 -24.47 10.29
C ILE A 206 -2.86 -23.35 9.25
N ALA A 207 -3.93 -23.01 8.55
CA ALA A 207 -3.94 -21.98 7.53
C ALA A 207 -3.56 -20.61 8.09
N ILE A 208 -4.16 -20.19 9.21
CA ILE A 208 -3.86 -18.92 9.87
C ILE A 208 -2.39 -18.84 10.29
N ARG A 209 -1.85 -19.91 10.90
CA ARG A 209 -0.43 -19.98 11.27
C ARG A 209 0.49 -19.86 10.05
N ARG A 210 0.17 -20.54 8.96
CA ARG A 210 0.96 -20.48 7.71
C ARG A 210 0.88 -19.11 7.07
N ILE A 211 -0.30 -18.50 6.93
CA ILE A 211 -0.44 -17.14 6.38
C ILE A 211 0.32 -16.12 7.24
N SER A 212 0.30 -16.28 8.57
CA SER A 212 1.08 -15.46 9.50
C SER A 212 2.60 -15.62 9.30
N SER A 213 3.07 -16.86 9.10
CA SER A 213 4.47 -17.16 8.76
C SER A 213 4.88 -16.52 7.43
N GLU A 214 4.07 -16.70 6.36
CA GLU A 214 4.30 -16.10 5.05
C GLU A 214 4.35 -14.56 5.12
N LEU A 215 3.46 -13.94 5.91
CA LEU A 215 3.46 -12.48 6.10
C LEU A 215 4.76 -11.99 6.74
N THR A 216 5.22 -12.72 7.76
CA THR A 216 6.46 -12.38 8.49
C THR A 216 7.70 -12.67 7.66
N PHE A 217 7.65 -13.64 6.75
CA PHE A 217 8.72 -13.93 5.81
C PHE A 217 8.82 -12.88 4.70
N ALA A 218 7.67 -12.45 4.16
CA ALA A 218 7.62 -11.51 3.03
C ALA A 218 8.01 -10.08 3.41
N PHE A 219 7.86 -9.69 4.69
CA PHE A 219 8.13 -8.33 5.13
C PHE A 219 9.03 -8.26 6.36
N THR A 220 9.87 -7.24 6.41
CA THR A 220 10.63 -6.91 7.62
C THR A 220 9.68 -6.42 8.72
N ASP A 221 10.18 -6.37 9.95
CA ASP A 221 9.46 -5.76 11.09
C ASP A 221 9.25 -4.25 10.94
N GLU A 222 9.91 -3.62 9.96
CA GLU A 222 9.68 -2.23 9.53
C GLU A 222 8.54 -2.11 8.50
N GLY A 223 7.92 -3.24 8.14
CA GLY A 223 6.80 -3.31 7.19
C GLY A 223 7.21 -3.17 5.74
N VAL A 224 8.49 -3.34 5.39
CA VAL A 224 8.99 -3.24 4.01
C VAL A 224 9.17 -4.64 3.43
N HIS A 225 8.85 -4.80 2.15
CA HIS A 225 8.94 -6.11 1.50
C HIS A 225 10.39 -6.47 1.21
N VAL A 226 10.76 -7.74 1.42
CA VAL A 226 12.17 -8.19 1.38
C VAL A 226 12.78 -8.24 -0.02
N GLU A 227 11.97 -8.22 -1.08
CA GLU A 227 12.42 -8.38 -2.48
C GLU A 227 12.96 -7.11 -3.14
N ASN A 228 13.46 -6.13 -2.39
CA ASN A 228 14.24 -5.02 -2.95
C ASN A 228 13.52 -4.17 -4.03
N SER A 229 12.19 -4.24 -4.13
CA SER A 229 11.40 -3.58 -5.17
C SER A 229 10.14 -2.93 -4.60
N PRO A 230 9.97 -1.60 -4.77
CA PRO A 230 8.71 -0.92 -4.42
C PRO A 230 7.47 -1.46 -5.14
N ALA A 231 7.59 -1.92 -6.40
CA ALA A 231 6.47 -2.55 -7.11
C ALA A 231 6.04 -3.86 -6.44
N TYR A 232 7.00 -4.72 -6.09
CA TYR A 232 6.71 -5.98 -5.39
C TYR A 232 6.17 -5.76 -3.98
N HIS A 233 6.63 -4.73 -3.28
CA HIS A 233 6.02 -4.33 -2.01
C HIS A 233 4.52 -4.06 -2.14
N ILE A 234 4.11 -3.29 -3.14
CA ILE A 234 2.69 -3.01 -3.39
C ILE A 234 1.93 -4.26 -3.82
N PHE A 235 2.52 -5.05 -4.73
CA PHE A 235 1.89 -6.27 -5.24
C PHE A 235 1.60 -7.25 -4.11
N VAL A 236 2.61 -7.62 -3.32
CA VAL A 236 2.45 -8.60 -2.24
C VAL A 236 1.56 -8.06 -1.13
N PHE A 237 1.64 -6.78 -0.80
CA PHE A 237 0.71 -6.18 0.17
C PHE A 237 -0.75 -6.27 -0.29
N LYS A 238 -1.02 -6.10 -1.60
CA LYS A 238 -2.37 -6.31 -2.16
C LYS A 238 -2.82 -7.77 -2.12
N VAL A 239 -1.89 -8.73 -2.29
CA VAL A 239 -2.21 -10.16 -2.17
C VAL A 239 -2.70 -10.48 -0.75
N PHE A 240 -1.94 -10.10 0.29
CA PHE A 240 -2.39 -10.30 1.66
C PHE A 240 -3.67 -9.52 1.98
N LEU A 241 -3.81 -8.28 1.48
CA LEU A 241 -5.04 -7.52 1.65
C LEU A 241 -6.25 -8.25 1.04
N GLY A 242 -6.09 -8.90 -0.12
CA GLY A 242 -7.14 -9.72 -0.73
C GLY A 242 -7.53 -10.89 0.16
N ILE A 243 -6.55 -11.62 0.69
CA ILE A 243 -6.78 -12.73 1.63
C ILE A 243 -7.55 -12.24 2.85
N ILE A 244 -7.12 -11.15 3.49
CA ILE A 244 -7.70 -10.65 4.72
C ILE A 244 -9.12 -10.09 4.49
N LYS A 245 -9.37 -9.43 3.36
CA LYS A 245 -10.70 -8.90 3.03
C LYS A 245 -11.76 -9.97 2.78
N ASP A 246 -11.35 -11.18 2.40
CA ASP A 246 -12.26 -12.26 2.07
C ASP A 246 -12.82 -12.97 3.33
N TYR A 247 -12.36 -12.63 4.55
CA TYR A 247 -12.81 -13.27 5.79
C TYR A 247 -13.18 -12.25 6.89
N PRO A 248 -14.14 -12.57 7.77
CA PRO A 248 -14.43 -11.76 8.95
C PRO A 248 -13.32 -11.86 10.00
N GLU A 249 -13.18 -10.85 10.86
CA GLU A 249 -12.13 -10.78 11.88
C GLU A 249 -12.20 -11.97 12.86
N GLU A 250 -13.40 -12.47 13.14
CA GLU A 250 -13.64 -13.62 14.02
C GLU A 250 -13.04 -14.92 13.45
N VAL A 251 -13.01 -15.07 12.12
CA VAL A 251 -12.36 -16.22 11.46
C VAL A 251 -10.85 -16.06 11.47
N LEU A 252 -10.34 -14.85 11.26
CA LEU A 252 -8.91 -14.58 11.16
C LEU A 252 -8.20 -14.58 12.52
N GLY A 253 -8.89 -14.19 13.60
CA GLY A 253 -8.31 -14.06 14.93
C GLY A 253 -7.06 -13.16 14.94
N ASP A 254 -5.99 -13.63 15.58
CA ASP A 254 -4.72 -12.90 15.75
C ASP A 254 -4.10 -12.42 14.43
N LEU A 255 -4.36 -13.12 13.31
CA LEU A 255 -3.85 -12.72 12.00
C LEU A 255 -4.44 -11.38 11.54
N ALA A 256 -5.70 -11.07 11.88
CA ALA A 256 -6.29 -9.77 11.56
C ALA A 256 -5.57 -8.64 12.31
N GLU A 257 -5.25 -8.84 13.59
CA GLU A 257 -4.50 -7.87 14.38
C GLU A 257 -3.05 -7.72 13.86
N GLN A 258 -2.37 -8.83 13.59
CA GLN A 258 -1.03 -8.83 13.03
C GLN A 258 -0.99 -8.08 11.70
N PHE A 259 -1.92 -8.38 10.78
CA PHE A 259 -2.01 -7.69 9.50
C PHE A 259 -2.34 -6.21 9.66
N SER A 260 -3.20 -5.87 10.61
CA SER A 260 -3.54 -4.49 10.95
C SER A 260 -2.30 -3.69 11.38
N GLN A 261 -1.49 -4.22 12.29
CA GLN A 261 -0.25 -3.56 12.74
C GLN A 261 0.78 -3.46 11.62
N PHE A 262 0.94 -4.53 10.85
CA PHE A 262 1.81 -4.59 9.68
C PHE A 262 1.42 -3.55 8.61
N SER A 263 0.13 -3.43 8.30
CA SER A 263 -0.39 -2.56 7.24
C SER A 263 -0.09 -1.07 7.47
N ALA A 264 -0.04 -0.62 8.73
CA ALA A 264 0.32 0.75 9.07
C ALA A 264 1.77 1.07 8.65
N LYS A 265 2.69 0.12 8.89
CA LYS A 265 4.09 0.24 8.50
C LYS A 265 4.29 0.15 6.98
N ALA A 266 3.59 -0.78 6.32
CA ALA A 266 3.60 -0.90 4.86
C ALA A 266 3.08 0.37 4.17
N LEU A 267 1.94 0.93 4.63
CA LEU A 267 1.42 2.21 4.14
C LEU A 267 2.39 3.36 4.38
N SER A 268 3.09 3.37 5.52
CA SER A 268 4.15 4.36 5.79
C SER A 268 5.26 4.28 4.75
N PHE A 269 5.77 3.09 4.44
CA PHE A 269 6.78 2.91 3.38
C PHE A 269 6.28 3.41 2.02
N ILE A 270 5.08 2.99 1.58
CA ILE A 270 4.49 3.42 0.30
C ILE A 270 4.34 4.94 0.25
N THR A 271 3.87 5.55 1.34
CA THR A 271 3.72 7.01 1.46
C THR A 271 5.04 7.70 1.15
N HIS A 272 6.14 7.29 1.80
CA HIS A 272 7.41 7.99 1.67
C HIS A 272 8.13 7.66 0.35
N ILE A 273 8.07 6.41 -0.14
CA ILE A 273 8.77 5.98 -1.36
C ILE A 273 8.13 6.53 -2.64
N LEU A 274 6.84 6.90 -2.60
CA LEU A 274 6.18 7.57 -3.72
C LEU A 274 6.87 8.89 -4.05
N ARG A 275 7.28 9.02 -5.30
CA ARG A 275 7.93 10.21 -5.83
C ARG A 275 6.93 11.37 -5.93
N PRO A 276 7.41 12.62 -5.98
CA PRO A 276 6.54 13.79 -6.12
C PRO A 276 5.71 13.81 -7.43
N ASP A 277 6.15 13.11 -8.48
CA ASP A 277 5.39 12.92 -9.72
C ASP A 277 4.24 11.88 -9.61
N GLY A 278 4.08 11.25 -8.43
CA GLY A 278 3.07 10.23 -8.15
C GLY A 278 3.41 8.83 -8.65
N LYS A 279 4.65 8.59 -9.07
CA LYS A 279 5.13 7.29 -9.56
C LYS A 279 6.01 6.60 -8.52
N LEU A 280 6.20 5.29 -8.70
CA LEU A 280 7.22 4.55 -7.96
C LEU A 280 8.62 4.84 -8.52
N PRO A 281 9.67 4.85 -7.69
CA PRO A 281 11.04 4.94 -8.17
C PRO A 281 11.45 3.60 -8.81
N PRO A 282 12.17 3.62 -9.94
CA PRO A 282 12.59 2.41 -10.66
C PRO A 282 13.77 1.71 -9.96
N ILE A 283 13.62 1.34 -8.68
CA ILE A 283 14.61 0.62 -7.88
C ILE A 283 14.31 -0.89 -7.92
N GLY A 284 15.35 -1.69 -8.13
CA GLY A 284 15.19 -3.12 -8.37
C GLY A 284 14.32 -3.39 -9.59
N ASP A 285 13.53 -4.45 -9.54
CA ASP A 285 12.60 -4.78 -10.63
C ASP A 285 11.28 -3.99 -10.53
N THR A 286 11.39 -2.65 -10.56
CA THR A 286 10.26 -1.71 -10.48
C THR A 286 10.16 -0.87 -11.75
N GLU A 287 8.97 -0.83 -12.36
CA GLU A 287 8.65 0.16 -13.39
C GLU A 287 8.28 1.51 -12.76
N GLN A 288 8.62 2.62 -13.43
CA GLN A 288 8.27 3.96 -12.99
C GLN A 288 6.82 4.29 -13.39
N LEU A 289 5.87 3.62 -12.76
CA LEU A 289 4.43 3.76 -12.99
C LEU A 289 3.72 4.32 -11.75
N PRO A 290 2.55 4.97 -11.92
CA PRO A 290 1.66 5.27 -10.80
C PRO A 290 1.21 3.97 -10.10
N THR A 291 1.00 4.05 -8.79
CA THR A 291 0.34 2.97 -8.05
C THR A 291 -1.18 3.18 -7.96
N SER A 292 -1.92 2.13 -7.58
CA SER A 292 -3.37 2.18 -7.42
C SER A 292 -3.77 2.18 -5.93
N ASP A 293 -4.92 2.78 -5.64
CA ASP A 293 -5.53 2.71 -4.31
C ASP A 293 -6.40 1.45 -4.16
N ALA A 294 -5.82 0.39 -3.61
CA ALA A 294 -6.56 -0.82 -3.20
C ALA A 294 -6.93 -0.82 -1.71
N TYR A 295 -6.47 0.20 -0.98
CA TYR A 295 -6.37 0.23 0.48
C TYR A 295 -7.57 0.93 1.13
N ARG A 296 -8.22 1.84 0.40
CA ARG A 296 -9.33 2.67 0.87
C ARG A 296 -10.41 1.94 1.65
N ASP A 297 -10.91 0.82 1.13
CA ASP A 297 -12.08 0.18 1.72
C ASP A 297 -11.80 -0.34 3.13
N MET A 298 -10.57 -0.84 3.35
CA MET A 298 -10.17 -1.39 4.65
C MET A 298 -9.52 -0.36 5.56
N PHE A 299 -8.70 0.54 5.00
CA PHE A 299 -7.87 1.46 5.78
C PHE A 299 -8.32 2.92 5.69
N GLY A 300 -9.40 3.23 4.99
CA GLY A 300 -9.89 4.59 4.73
C GLY A 300 -10.02 5.48 5.97
N HIS A 301 -10.34 4.86 7.11
CA HIS A 301 -10.52 5.51 8.40
C HIS A 301 -9.20 5.74 9.17
N ARG A 302 -8.09 5.13 8.73
CA ARG A 302 -6.78 5.19 9.40
C ARG A 302 -5.96 6.39 8.97
N LEU A 303 -5.15 6.91 9.89
CA LEU A 303 -4.31 8.08 9.64
C LEU A 303 -3.20 7.77 8.61
N GLU A 304 -2.62 6.57 8.66
CA GLU A 304 -1.60 6.09 7.74
C GLU A 304 -2.11 6.04 6.30
N TYR A 305 -3.37 5.64 6.11
CA TYR A 305 -4.00 5.69 4.80
C TYR A 305 -4.25 7.14 4.36
N GLN A 306 -4.64 8.06 5.25
CA GLN A 306 -4.82 9.46 4.88
C GLN A 306 -3.49 10.12 4.47
N HIS A 307 -2.38 9.75 5.10
CA HIS A 307 -1.03 10.14 4.68
C HIS A 307 -0.67 9.58 3.30
N PHE A 308 -0.92 8.28 3.08
CA PHE A 308 -0.76 7.64 1.78
C PHE A 308 -1.62 8.32 0.71
N LEU A 309 -2.88 8.64 1.01
CA LEU A 309 -3.79 9.31 0.09
C LEU A 309 -3.28 10.71 -0.30
N TYR A 310 -2.67 11.44 0.62
CA TYR A 310 -2.00 12.70 0.34
C TYR A 310 -0.83 12.53 -0.63
N ALA A 311 0.00 11.51 -0.41
CA ALA A 311 1.09 11.20 -1.31
C ALA A 311 0.61 10.79 -2.71
N LEU A 312 -0.31 9.83 -2.76
CA LEU A 312 -0.88 9.26 -3.98
C LEU A 312 -1.56 10.32 -4.84
N THR A 313 -2.33 11.20 -4.20
CA THR A 313 -3.11 12.23 -4.91
C THR A 313 -2.35 13.53 -5.10
N GLN A 314 -1.05 13.54 -4.78
CA GLN A 314 -0.17 14.69 -4.94
C GLN A 314 -0.75 15.93 -4.22
N GLY A 315 -1.12 15.77 -2.96
CA GLY A 315 -1.66 16.83 -2.11
C GLY A 315 -3.12 17.23 -2.38
N LYS A 316 -3.84 16.55 -3.28
CA LYS A 316 -5.25 16.89 -3.59
C LYS A 316 -6.23 16.40 -2.52
N GLN A 317 -5.94 15.29 -1.86
CA GLN A 317 -6.81 14.66 -0.85
C GLN A 317 -5.95 14.08 0.28
N GLY A 318 -6.58 13.62 1.35
CA GLY A 318 -5.85 13.04 2.48
C GLY A 318 -5.32 14.09 3.46
N ILE A 319 -4.46 13.63 4.38
CA ILE A 319 -3.84 14.46 5.40
C ILE A 319 -2.35 14.54 5.09
N ARG A 320 -1.81 15.76 5.13
CA ARG A 320 -0.37 15.99 4.93
C ARG A 320 0.42 15.18 5.97
N PRO A 321 1.35 14.31 5.56
CA PRO A 321 2.15 13.55 6.52
C PRO A 321 2.99 14.49 7.41
N PRO A 322 3.08 14.22 8.73
CA PRO A 322 3.78 15.10 9.67
C PRO A 322 5.30 14.91 9.63
N VAL A 323 5.79 13.81 9.06
CA VAL A 323 7.21 13.49 8.96
C VAL A 323 7.65 13.60 7.52
N LEU A 324 8.81 14.23 7.30
CA LEU A 324 9.41 14.36 5.98
C LEU A 324 10.21 13.10 5.62
N ASN A 325 11.08 12.69 6.52
CA ASN A 325 12.17 11.77 6.27
C ASN A 325 11.93 10.42 6.94
N ARG A 326 12.32 9.33 6.27
CA ARG A 326 12.28 7.98 6.86
C ARG A 326 13.53 7.18 6.54
N VAL A 327 14.04 6.46 7.53
CA VAL A 327 15.12 5.48 7.41
C VAL A 327 14.61 4.12 7.86
N TYR A 328 14.85 3.12 7.02
CA TYR A 328 14.49 1.72 7.21
C TYR A 328 15.80 0.91 7.33
N PRO A 329 16.48 0.96 8.48
CA PRO A 329 17.80 0.37 8.64
C PRO A 329 17.86 -1.14 8.39
N LYS A 330 16.78 -1.89 8.64
CA LYS A 330 16.75 -3.35 8.38
C LYS A 330 16.33 -3.71 6.96
N SER A 331 15.61 -2.80 6.30
CA SER A 331 15.13 -2.99 4.93
C SER A 331 16.03 -2.33 3.88
N GLY A 332 16.98 -1.50 4.32
CA GLY A 332 18.01 -0.90 3.49
C GLY A 332 17.55 0.30 2.66
N TYR A 333 16.69 1.17 3.21
CA TYR A 333 16.25 2.39 2.54
C TYR A 333 16.42 3.62 3.42
N ALA A 334 16.78 4.77 2.84
CA ALA A 334 16.51 6.08 3.41
C ALA A 334 15.84 6.96 2.36
N ILE A 335 14.85 7.74 2.80
CA ILE A 335 13.99 8.53 1.94
C ILE A 335 13.86 9.92 2.57
N PHE A 336 14.47 10.91 1.93
CA PHE A 336 14.51 12.29 2.41
C PHE A 336 13.77 13.21 1.46
N ARG A 337 13.13 14.24 2.02
CA ARG A 337 12.42 15.27 1.25
C ARG A 337 12.49 16.61 1.96
N ASP A 338 12.32 17.68 1.21
CA ASP A 338 12.27 19.04 1.74
C ASP A 338 10.89 19.39 2.32
N GLN A 339 9.81 18.88 1.73
CA GLN A 339 8.44 19.20 2.13
C GLN A 339 7.40 18.19 1.62
N TRP A 340 6.19 18.30 2.16
CA TRP A 340 4.95 17.78 1.58
C TRP A 340 4.10 18.96 1.07
N PRO A 341 4.31 19.43 -0.18
CA PRO A 341 3.67 20.66 -0.66
C PRO A 341 2.16 20.49 -0.87
N ALA A 342 1.46 21.60 -1.09
CA ALA A 342 0.10 21.59 -1.66
C ALA A 342 0.13 21.15 -3.14
N LYS A 343 -1.03 20.81 -3.71
CA LYS A 343 -1.15 20.20 -5.04
C LYS A 343 -0.49 21.01 -6.17
N GLU A 344 -0.44 22.33 -6.06
CA GLU A 344 0.13 23.25 -7.05
C GLU A 344 1.65 23.12 -7.14
N HIS A 345 2.29 22.72 -6.04
CA HIS A 345 3.75 22.65 -5.92
C HIS A 345 4.24 21.23 -5.63
N TYR A 346 3.34 20.26 -5.54
CA TYR A 346 3.65 18.91 -5.08
C TYR A 346 4.80 18.28 -5.89
N GLN A 347 4.70 18.34 -7.22
CA GLN A 347 5.71 17.80 -8.14
C GLN A 347 7.06 18.52 -8.09
N LYS A 348 7.18 19.69 -7.44
CA LYS A 348 8.43 20.45 -7.34
C LYS A 348 9.27 20.07 -6.11
N ALA A 349 8.74 19.26 -5.18
CA ALA A 349 9.47 18.84 -3.99
C ALA A 349 10.77 18.10 -4.31
N PHE A 350 11.76 18.25 -3.45
CA PHE A 350 12.95 17.42 -3.46
C PHE A 350 12.62 16.07 -2.86
N HIS A 351 13.09 15.01 -3.50
CA HIS A 351 12.94 13.64 -3.04
C HIS A 351 14.22 12.87 -3.35
N LEU A 352 14.91 12.45 -2.30
CA LEU A 352 16.15 11.70 -2.34
C LEU A 352 15.88 10.31 -1.77
N ILE A 353 16.30 9.28 -2.49
CA ILE A 353 16.28 7.90 -2.02
C ILE A 353 17.71 7.38 -1.99
N ALA A 354 18.13 6.83 -0.86
CA ALA A 354 19.35 6.04 -0.74
C ALA A 354 18.97 4.56 -0.50
N LYS A 355 19.55 3.67 -1.31
CA LYS A 355 19.39 2.22 -1.23
C LYS A 355 20.68 1.64 -0.66
N VAL A 356 20.57 1.04 0.52
CA VAL A 356 21.72 0.61 1.32
C VAL A 356 22.17 -0.79 0.96
N GLY A 357 21.26 -1.76 1.04
CA GLY A 357 21.58 -3.17 0.89
C GLY A 357 20.36 -4.00 0.51
N CYS A 358 20.42 -5.31 0.74
CA CYS A 358 19.38 -6.24 0.31
C CYS A 358 18.95 -7.22 1.40
N SER A 359 17.69 -7.63 1.36
CA SER A 359 17.11 -8.60 2.30
C SER A 359 16.82 -9.96 1.64
N SER A 360 16.83 -10.04 0.32
CA SER A 360 16.65 -11.28 -0.43
C SER A 360 17.38 -11.23 -1.78
N ARG A 361 17.47 -12.38 -2.44
CA ARG A 361 18.03 -12.50 -3.80
C ARG A 361 17.07 -12.13 -4.92
N TYR A 362 15.77 -12.11 -4.63
CA TYR A 362 14.74 -11.85 -5.62
C TYR A 362 14.66 -10.36 -5.90
N HIS A 363 14.54 -10.03 -7.19
CA HIS A 363 14.50 -8.66 -7.72
C HIS A 363 15.67 -7.74 -7.30
N HIS A 364 16.68 -8.31 -6.64
CA HIS A 364 17.93 -7.70 -6.27
C HIS A 364 18.75 -7.32 -7.50
N GLN A 365 19.40 -6.17 -7.43
CA GLN A 365 20.40 -5.66 -8.36
C GLN A 365 21.64 -5.26 -7.55
N GLN A 366 22.79 -5.11 -8.20
CA GLN A 366 24.06 -4.76 -7.53
C GLN A 366 24.12 -3.26 -7.18
N ASP A 367 23.12 -2.79 -6.43
CA ASP A 367 22.78 -1.39 -6.19
C ASP A 367 23.10 -0.92 -4.76
N GLU A 368 23.88 -1.69 -3.99
CA GLU A 368 24.20 -1.34 -2.61
C GLU A 368 25.01 -0.04 -2.56
N GLY A 369 24.42 0.99 -1.92
CA GLY A 369 24.91 2.36 -1.88
C GLY A 369 24.28 3.31 -2.90
N HIS A 370 23.37 2.85 -3.75
CA HIS A 370 22.75 3.66 -4.80
C HIS A 370 22.00 4.86 -4.20
N ILE A 371 22.02 6.00 -4.90
CA ILE A 371 21.19 7.17 -4.61
C ILE A 371 20.45 7.63 -5.86
N SER A 372 19.19 8.06 -5.71
CA SER A 372 18.41 8.73 -6.77
C SER A 372 17.78 10.01 -6.23
N LEU A 373 17.72 11.04 -7.07
CA LEU A 373 17.25 12.36 -6.69
C LEU A 373 16.33 12.94 -7.76
N TYR A 374 15.13 13.30 -7.32
CA TYR A 374 14.14 14.04 -8.06
C TYR A 374 13.94 15.41 -7.40
N ALA A 375 13.87 16.49 -8.18
CA ALA A 375 13.66 17.83 -7.65
C ALA A 375 13.13 18.79 -8.71
N GLY A 376 12.25 19.71 -8.31
CA GLY A 376 11.76 20.79 -9.19
C GLY A 376 10.94 20.34 -10.39
N GLY A 377 10.35 19.14 -10.35
CA GLY A 377 9.59 18.60 -11.48
C GLY A 377 10.38 17.62 -12.37
N GLU A 378 11.64 17.35 -12.06
CA GLU A 378 12.53 16.59 -12.95
C GLU A 378 13.52 15.68 -12.20
N ASP A 379 13.98 14.64 -12.92
CA ASP A 379 15.02 13.73 -12.45
C ASP A 379 16.42 14.36 -12.57
N TRP A 380 17.26 14.17 -11.56
CA TRP A 380 18.66 14.61 -11.53
C TRP A 380 19.63 13.44 -11.38
N LEU A 381 19.38 12.53 -10.44
CA LEU A 381 20.14 11.29 -10.31
C LEU A 381 19.18 10.11 -10.48
N ILE A 382 19.47 9.23 -11.42
CA ILE A 382 18.58 8.13 -11.81
C ILE A 382 19.18 6.76 -11.54
N ASP A 383 18.31 5.76 -11.37
CA ASP A 383 18.64 4.34 -11.52
C ASP A 383 18.42 3.89 -12.97
N SER A 384 18.94 2.72 -13.32
CA SER A 384 18.76 2.09 -14.63
C SER A 384 17.44 1.32 -14.77
N GLY A 385 16.85 0.83 -13.66
CA GLY A 385 15.55 0.16 -13.64
C GLY A 385 15.55 -1.32 -14.06
N LEU A 386 14.39 -1.83 -14.50
CA LEU A 386 14.15 -3.25 -14.78
C LEU A 386 14.54 -3.68 -16.20
N TYR A 387 13.97 -3.00 -17.20
CA TYR A 387 13.87 -3.39 -18.62
C TYR A 387 13.16 -4.73 -18.86
N ASN A 388 13.84 -5.87 -18.75
CA ASN A 388 13.23 -7.18 -19.03
C ASN A 388 13.80 -8.26 -18.10
N TYR A 389 13.35 -9.51 -18.24
CA TYR A 389 13.83 -10.64 -17.43
C TYR A 389 14.80 -11.56 -18.19
N ILE A 390 15.30 -11.14 -19.35
CA ILE A 390 16.21 -11.94 -20.18
C ILE A 390 17.65 -11.73 -19.70
N ASN A 391 18.11 -12.54 -18.75
CA ASN A 391 19.43 -12.39 -18.10
C ASN A 391 20.65 -12.45 -19.06
N LYS A 392 20.47 -12.91 -20.31
CA LYS A 392 21.53 -12.92 -21.32
C LYS A 392 21.65 -11.58 -22.08
N ASP A 393 20.60 -10.76 -22.08
CA ASP A 393 20.53 -9.46 -22.74
C ASP A 393 21.57 -8.49 -22.14
N PRO A 394 22.41 -7.82 -22.96
CA PRO A 394 23.43 -6.89 -22.48
C PRO A 394 22.88 -5.73 -21.64
N VAL A 395 21.70 -5.20 -21.99
CA VAL A 395 21.03 -4.13 -21.23
C VAL A 395 20.57 -4.64 -19.88
N ARG A 396 19.96 -5.82 -19.82
CA ARG A 396 19.55 -6.41 -18.53
C ARG A 396 20.77 -6.74 -17.64
N LYS A 397 21.87 -7.23 -18.23
CA LYS A 397 23.12 -7.45 -17.48
C LYS A 397 23.68 -6.15 -16.91
N TYR A 398 23.68 -5.08 -17.70
CA TYR A 398 24.08 -3.75 -17.25
C TYR A 398 23.18 -3.26 -16.09
N MET A 399 21.85 -3.35 -16.25
CA MET A 399 20.89 -2.88 -15.24
C MET A 399 20.93 -3.65 -13.92
N ARG A 400 21.30 -4.94 -13.95
CA ARG A 400 21.49 -5.73 -12.71
C ARG A 400 22.86 -5.52 -12.07
N GLY A 401 23.81 -4.92 -12.77
CA GLY A 401 25.19 -4.79 -12.36
C GLY A 401 25.51 -3.41 -11.80
N ARG A 402 26.58 -3.31 -10.99
CA ARG A 402 27.07 -2.01 -10.46
C ARG A 402 27.22 -0.89 -11.50
N PRO A 403 27.58 -1.15 -12.77
CA PRO A 403 27.62 -0.11 -13.81
C PRO A 403 26.29 0.62 -14.07
N GLY A 404 25.15 0.02 -13.73
CA GLY A 404 23.82 0.61 -13.86
C GLY A 404 23.37 1.52 -12.72
N HIS A 405 24.21 1.70 -11.68
CA HIS A 405 23.81 2.36 -10.44
C HIS A 405 24.79 3.46 -10.02
N ASN A 406 24.34 4.36 -9.14
CA ASN A 406 25.14 5.46 -8.60
C ASN A 406 26.07 5.00 -7.47
N VAL A 407 26.93 4.02 -7.78
CA VAL A 407 27.82 3.32 -6.85
C VAL A 407 29.23 3.22 -7.44
N PRO A 408 30.30 3.07 -6.62
CA PRO A 408 31.65 2.94 -7.14
C PRO A 408 31.89 1.59 -7.82
N ILE A 409 32.69 1.64 -8.88
CA ILE A 409 33.39 0.49 -9.47
C ILE A 409 34.81 0.48 -8.92
N ILE A 410 35.23 -0.65 -8.35
CA ILE A 410 36.49 -0.78 -7.63
C ILE A 410 37.27 -1.96 -8.23
N SER A 411 38.48 -1.70 -8.75
CA SER A 411 39.34 -2.76 -9.28
C SER A 411 39.82 -3.69 -8.16
N HIS A 412 40.11 -4.95 -8.49
CA HIS A 412 40.58 -5.94 -7.51
C HIS A 412 39.61 -6.15 -6.32
N ALA A 413 38.31 -6.03 -6.59
CA ALA A 413 37.22 -6.30 -5.66
C ALA A 413 36.00 -6.83 -6.44
N SER A 414 35.34 -7.86 -5.90
CA SER A 414 34.18 -8.48 -6.53
C SER A 414 33.28 -9.10 -5.48
N TYR A 415 31.99 -9.25 -5.78
CA TYR A 415 31.09 -9.96 -4.87
C TYR A 415 31.55 -11.39 -4.60
N ALA A 416 31.31 -11.86 -3.38
CA ALA A 416 31.44 -13.28 -3.05
C ALA A 416 30.54 -14.16 -3.96
N LYS A 417 30.97 -15.40 -4.18
CA LYS A 417 30.21 -16.40 -4.96
C LYS A 417 28.88 -16.72 -4.27
N GLU A 418 28.92 -16.89 -2.95
CA GLU A 418 27.73 -17.16 -2.15
C GLU A 418 26.91 -15.89 -1.94
N PHE A 419 25.63 -15.94 -2.30
CA PHE A 419 24.72 -14.80 -2.14
C PHE A 419 24.52 -14.45 -0.65
N GLN A 420 24.62 -15.44 0.24
CA GLN A 420 24.42 -15.25 1.68
C GLN A 420 25.33 -14.16 2.27
N HIS A 421 26.56 -14.04 1.76
CA HIS A 421 27.47 -12.96 2.14
C HIS A 421 26.82 -11.57 1.93
N ARG A 422 26.10 -11.37 0.83
CA ARG A 422 25.47 -10.08 0.50
C ARG A 422 24.35 -9.70 1.46
N LEU A 423 23.67 -10.69 2.03
CA LEU A 423 22.59 -10.45 3.01
C LEU A 423 23.14 -9.89 4.33
N SER A 424 24.40 -10.15 4.66
CA SER A 424 25.05 -9.71 5.90
C SER A 424 26.15 -8.65 5.71
N ALA A 425 26.50 -8.31 4.47
CA ALA A 425 27.64 -7.44 4.16
C ALA A 425 27.24 -5.95 3.98
N TRP A 426 26.20 -5.51 4.67
CA TRP A 426 25.77 -4.12 4.69
C TRP A 426 25.14 -3.78 6.04
N GLN A 427 25.27 -2.53 6.45
CA GLN A 427 24.68 -2.03 7.68
C GLN A 427 24.42 -0.53 7.61
N VAL A 428 23.31 -0.08 8.19
CA VAL A 428 23.14 1.32 8.58
C VAL A 428 23.82 1.54 9.94
N THR A 429 24.91 2.30 9.96
CA THR A 429 25.74 2.51 11.17
C THR A 429 25.33 3.74 11.97
N ASP A 430 24.78 4.75 11.30
CA ASP A 430 24.26 5.98 11.93
C ASP A 430 23.17 6.60 11.04
N HIS A 431 22.17 7.26 11.61
CA HIS A 431 21.17 8.00 10.84
C HIS A 431 20.42 9.04 11.68
N SER A 432 19.84 10.03 11.00
CA SER A 432 18.92 11.00 11.57
C SER A 432 17.82 11.34 10.56
N GLU A 433 16.56 11.26 11.00
CA GLU A 433 15.40 11.70 10.22
C GLU A 433 15.10 13.21 10.41
N ALA A 434 15.84 13.89 11.29
CA ALA A 434 15.52 15.26 11.69
C ALA A 434 15.76 16.26 10.56
N ALA A 435 14.77 17.11 10.30
CA ALA A 435 14.91 18.28 9.45
C ALA A 435 15.71 19.39 10.17
N PRO A 436 16.40 20.28 9.44
CA PRO A 436 16.48 20.36 7.97
C PRO A 436 17.55 19.47 7.33
N ALA A 437 18.34 18.74 8.14
CA ALA A 437 19.52 18.01 7.69
C ALA A 437 19.46 16.50 8.02
N PRO A 438 18.51 15.74 7.45
CA PRO A 438 18.51 14.30 7.59
C PRO A 438 19.81 13.70 7.01
N GLN A 439 20.25 12.61 7.64
CA GLN A 439 21.46 11.90 7.22
C GLN A 439 21.34 10.40 7.41
N LEU A 440 22.17 9.67 6.66
CA LEU A 440 22.36 8.24 6.77
C LEU A 440 23.83 7.91 6.53
N THR A 441 24.45 7.14 7.41
CA THR A 441 25.76 6.50 7.20
C THR A 441 25.55 5.01 7.01
N MET A 442 26.09 4.47 5.92
CA MET A 442 26.09 3.06 5.63
C MET A 442 27.50 2.51 5.52
N ARG A 443 27.67 1.28 5.98
CA ARG A 443 28.87 0.47 5.78
C ARG A 443 28.53 -0.69 4.85
N LEU A 444 29.35 -0.87 3.82
CA LEU A 444 29.17 -1.85 2.76
C LEU A 444 30.44 -2.70 2.61
N ASP A 445 30.36 -3.95 3.02
CA ASP A 445 31.43 -4.95 2.90
C ASP A 445 31.17 -5.90 1.72
N VAL A 446 30.25 -5.53 0.79
CA VAL A 446 29.73 -6.40 -0.28
C VAL A 446 30.76 -6.81 -1.34
N LEU A 447 31.89 -6.11 -1.44
CA LEU A 447 32.97 -6.34 -2.40
C LEU A 447 34.28 -6.71 -1.68
N PRO A 448 34.40 -7.91 -1.09
CA PRO A 448 35.61 -8.29 -0.36
C PRO A 448 36.88 -8.15 -1.24
N PRO A 449 38.01 -7.70 -0.66
CA PRO A 449 38.22 -7.35 0.76
C PRO A 449 37.93 -5.88 1.10
N VAL A 450 37.18 -5.16 0.24
CA VAL A 450 36.94 -3.73 0.40
C VAL A 450 35.81 -3.46 1.39
N VAL A 451 36.07 -2.50 2.28
CA VAL A 451 35.08 -1.81 3.11
C VAL A 451 34.77 -0.48 2.44
N HIS A 452 33.50 -0.24 2.11
CA HIS A 452 33.01 1.03 1.59
C HIS A 452 32.03 1.64 2.58
N GLU A 453 32.40 2.76 3.19
CA GLU A 453 31.51 3.56 4.01
C GLU A 453 31.02 4.77 3.22
N ARG A 454 29.70 4.98 3.20
CA ARG A 454 29.05 6.09 2.51
C ARG A 454 28.14 6.85 3.48
N LYS A 455 28.34 8.15 3.61
CA LYS A 455 27.43 9.05 4.33
C LYS A 455 26.67 9.92 3.35
N VAL A 456 25.36 9.90 3.44
CA VAL A 456 24.44 10.73 2.64
C VAL A 456 23.77 11.71 3.58
N ALA A 457 24.02 13.01 3.39
CA ALA A 457 23.38 14.09 4.15
C ALA A 457 22.67 15.05 3.19
N PHE A 458 21.40 15.36 3.47
CA PHE A 458 20.61 16.27 2.65
C PHE A 458 20.22 17.49 3.46
N ASP A 459 20.81 18.64 3.16
CA ASP A 459 20.39 19.92 3.70
C ASP A 459 19.29 20.50 2.81
N ALA A 460 18.04 20.31 3.24
CA ALA A 460 16.87 20.77 2.51
C ALA A 460 16.80 22.30 2.39
N ALA A 461 17.31 23.03 3.40
CA ALA A 461 17.28 24.49 3.42
C ALA A 461 18.29 25.07 2.44
N ALA A 462 19.51 24.55 2.45
CA ALA A 462 20.57 24.95 1.52
C ALA A 462 20.41 24.34 0.11
N LYS A 463 19.50 23.36 -0.06
CA LYS A 463 19.36 22.52 -1.26
C LYS A 463 20.70 21.88 -1.65
N VAL A 464 21.37 21.31 -0.65
CA VAL A 464 22.67 20.66 -0.80
C VAL A 464 22.57 19.19 -0.42
N LEU A 465 23.00 18.32 -1.32
CA LEU A 465 23.27 16.91 -1.02
C LEU A 465 24.79 16.74 -0.86
N LYS A 466 25.22 16.20 0.27
CA LYS A 466 26.61 15.83 0.55
C LYS A 466 26.72 14.30 0.60
N VAL A 467 27.63 13.73 -0.17
CA VAL A 467 27.95 12.31 -0.17
C VAL A 467 29.42 12.14 0.21
N GLU A 468 29.70 11.56 1.36
CA GLU A 468 31.06 11.30 1.85
C GLU A 468 31.33 9.81 1.67
N ASP A 469 32.35 9.47 0.88
CA ASP A 469 32.72 8.10 0.56
C ASP A 469 34.12 7.81 1.10
N THR A 470 34.21 6.77 1.93
CA THR A 470 35.47 6.17 2.37
C THR A 470 35.59 4.77 1.82
N VAL A 471 36.68 4.49 1.10
CA VAL A 471 37.00 3.15 0.58
C VAL A 471 38.32 2.71 1.19
N SER A 472 38.34 1.55 1.84
CA SER A 472 39.54 0.98 2.45
C SER A 472 39.60 -0.53 2.29
N ALA A 473 40.80 -1.10 2.38
CA ALA A 473 41.04 -2.54 2.39
C ALA A 473 42.35 -2.84 3.14
N ASP A 474 42.38 -3.92 3.91
CA ASP A 474 43.54 -4.33 4.70
C ASP A 474 44.40 -5.38 3.97
N ASP A 475 44.72 -5.12 2.72
CA ASP A 475 45.55 -6.01 1.87
C ASP A 475 46.71 -5.29 1.18
N GLY A 476 46.87 -3.99 1.44
CA GLY A 476 47.92 -3.16 0.85
C GLY A 476 47.81 -2.92 -0.67
N GLN A 477 46.77 -3.47 -1.32
CA GLN A 477 46.58 -3.41 -2.77
C GLN A 477 46.09 -2.03 -3.20
N GLN A 478 46.77 -1.42 -4.17
CA GLN A 478 46.31 -0.20 -4.84
C GLN A 478 45.16 -0.53 -5.80
N ARG A 479 44.14 0.34 -5.83
CA ARG A 479 42.92 0.16 -6.60
C ARG A 479 42.54 1.43 -7.36
N ASN A 480 41.99 1.22 -8.55
CA ASN A 480 41.23 2.23 -9.27
C ASN A 480 39.80 2.24 -8.74
N VAL A 481 39.34 3.40 -8.31
CA VAL A 481 37.96 3.64 -7.85
C VAL A 481 37.30 4.62 -8.79
N THR A 482 36.18 4.24 -9.38
CA THR A 482 35.38 5.12 -10.25
C THR A 482 33.99 5.29 -9.68
N PHE A 483 33.68 6.47 -9.15
CA PHE A 483 32.31 6.83 -8.82
C PHE A 483 31.54 7.17 -10.10
N GLN A 484 30.28 6.73 -10.14
CA GLN A 484 29.40 6.92 -11.28
C GLN A 484 28.16 7.69 -10.83
N TRP A 485 27.80 8.71 -11.60
CA TRP A 485 26.60 9.51 -11.39
C TRP A 485 25.78 9.56 -12.68
N HIS A 486 24.59 8.97 -12.66
CA HIS A 486 23.73 8.80 -13.83
C HIS A 486 22.71 9.93 -13.92
N PHE A 487 22.65 10.56 -15.08
CA PHE A 487 21.77 11.69 -15.38
C PHE A 487 20.87 11.36 -16.56
N PRO A 488 19.60 11.84 -16.58
CA PRO A 488 18.75 11.69 -17.75
C PRO A 488 19.35 12.37 -18.98
N LYS A 489 18.96 11.94 -20.18
CA LYS A 489 19.52 12.48 -21.45
C LYS A 489 19.23 13.96 -21.69
N ASP A 490 18.23 14.52 -21.01
CA ASP A 490 17.78 15.90 -21.18
C ASP A 490 18.67 16.92 -20.45
N LYS A 491 19.57 16.46 -19.57
CA LYS A 491 20.51 17.32 -18.85
C LYS A 491 21.73 17.63 -19.71
N MET A 492 22.24 18.85 -19.62
CA MET A 492 23.52 19.23 -20.22
C MET A 492 24.61 19.16 -19.16
N LEU A 493 25.63 18.31 -19.37
CA LEU A 493 26.76 18.15 -18.45
C LEU A 493 28.00 18.82 -19.06
N THR A 494 28.60 19.74 -18.31
CA THR A 494 29.85 20.42 -18.66
C THR A 494 30.86 20.22 -17.53
N ILE A 495 32.08 19.82 -17.89
CA ILE A 495 33.20 19.72 -16.95
C ILE A 495 33.97 21.04 -17.03
N GLU A 496 34.07 21.75 -15.92
CA GLU A 496 34.76 23.03 -15.80
C GLU A 496 35.87 22.86 -14.75
N ASP A 497 37.12 22.72 -15.17
CA ASP A 497 38.27 22.44 -14.29
C ASP A 497 38.03 21.25 -13.33
N SER A 498 37.84 21.53 -12.03
CA SER A 498 37.61 20.54 -10.97
C SER A 498 36.14 20.40 -10.54
N GLN A 499 35.20 21.08 -11.22
CA GLN A 499 33.76 20.99 -10.95
C GLN A 499 32.99 20.47 -12.16
N VAL A 500 31.80 19.94 -11.92
CA VAL A 500 30.86 19.57 -12.98
C VAL A 500 29.58 20.38 -12.85
N VAL A 501 29.17 20.99 -13.95
CA VAL A 501 27.94 21.78 -14.04
C VAL A 501 26.92 20.99 -14.84
N VAL A 502 25.73 20.82 -14.26
CA VAL A 502 24.60 20.15 -14.89
C VAL A 502 23.47 21.17 -15.03
N ILE A 503 23.06 21.44 -16.26
CA ILE A 503 21.97 22.37 -16.57
C ILE A 503 20.77 21.58 -17.09
N SER A 504 19.59 21.87 -16.57
CA SER A 504 18.36 21.28 -17.06
C SER A 504 17.65 22.13 -18.12
N PRO A 505 16.70 21.56 -18.89
CA PRO A 505 15.91 22.32 -19.86
C PRO A 505 15.10 23.46 -19.24
N THR A 506 14.80 23.40 -17.93
CA THR A 506 14.09 24.47 -17.20
C THR A 506 15.00 25.64 -16.82
N GLY A 507 16.30 25.54 -17.06
CA GLY A 507 17.30 26.52 -16.62
C GLY A 507 17.78 26.30 -15.18
N SER A 508 17.29 25.25 -14.49
CA SER A 508 17.81 24.87 -13.19
C SER A 508 19.26 24.36 -13.32
N ARG A 509 20.07 24.63 -12.31
CA ARG A 509 21.50 24.30 -12.29
C ARG A 509 21.84 23.42 -11.08
N LEU A 510 22.67 22.41 -11.33
CA LEU A 510 23.35 21.63 -10.31
C LEU A 510 24.86 21.81 -10.50
N THR A 511 25.55 22.22 -9.44
CA THR A 511 27.03 22.22 -9.39
C THR A 511 27.50 21.05 -8.53
N ILE A 512 28.44 20.27 -9.06
CA ILE A 512 29.06 19.13 -8.39
C ILE A 512 30.52 19.47 -8.08
N GLU A 513 30.87 19.44 -6.80
CA GLU A 513 32.21 19.74 -6.28
C GLU A 513 32.77 18.51 -5.55
N PHE A 514 34.10 18.35 -5.59
CA PHE A 514 34.81 17.29 -4.88
C PHE A 514 35.72 17.90 -3.82
N GLU A 515 35.62 17.43 -2.58
CA GLU A 515 36.47 17.84 -1.46
C GLU A 515 37.25 16.65 -0.89
N GLY A 516 38.41 16.94 -0.31
CA GLY A 516 39.36 15.91 0.14
C GLY A 516 40.28 15.53 -1.01
N GLU A 517 40.22 14.28 -1.46
CA GLU A 517 41.04 13.82 -2.58
C GLU A 517 40.57 14.35 -3.94
N ILE A 518 41.54 14.73 -4.78
CA ILE A 518 41.29 15.28 -6.12
C ILE A 518 41.14 14.12 -7.12
N PRO A 519 40.08 14.12 -7.97
CA PRO A 519 39.93 13.14 -9.04
C PRO A 519 41.08 13.19 -10.06
N ASP A 520 41.58 12.04 -10.49
CA ASP A 520 42.58 11.93 -11.56
C ASP A 520 41.96 12.17 -12.95
N ASN A 521 40.66 11.89 -13.11
CA ASN A 521 39.95 12.12 -14.36
C ASN A 521 38.44 12.29 -14.14
N LEU A 522 37.85 13.23 -14.88
CA LEU A 522 36.41 13.44 -15.00
C LEU A 522 36.02 13.18 -16.46
N SER A 523 35.02 12.33 -16.70
CA SER A 523 34.54 12.05 -18.06
C SER A 523 33.05 11.76 -18.10
N VAL A 524 32.41 12.01 -19.25
CA VAL A 524 31.00 11.68 -19.49
C VAL A 524 30.90 10.63 -20.59
N ALA A 525 30.12 9.59 -20.34
CA ALA A 525 29.74 8.60 -21.35
C ALA A 525 28.22 8.54 -21.50
N LYS A 526 27.74 8.11 -22.67
CA LYS A 526 26.31 8.17 -23.01
C LYS A 526 25.85 6.90 -23.72
N GLY A 527 24.60 6.51 -23.47
CA GLY A 527 23.89 5.49 -24.25
C GLY A 527 24.60 4.13 -24.30
N ARG A 528 24.60 3.53 -25.49
CA ARG A 528 25.18 2.21 -25.75
C ARG A 528 25.85 2.17 -27.13
N GLU A 529 26.82 1.28 -27.29
CA GLU A 529 27.49 1.00 -28.55
C GLU A 529 27.58 -0.52 -28.73
N GLY A 530 26.78 -1.08 -29.66
CA GLY A 530 26.60 -2.53 -29.77
C GLY A 530 26.10 -3.13 -28.44
N ASP A 531 26.78 -4.17 -27.98
CA ASP A 531 26.50 -4.84 -26.69
C ASP A 531 27.08 -4.09 -25.48
N LYS A 532 27.89 -3.05 -25.70
CA LYS A 532 28.49 -2.27 -24.62
C LYS A 532 27.54 -1.16 -24.19
N VAL A 533 26.99 -1.29 -22.99
CA VAL A 533 26.08 -0.30 -22.40
C VAL A 533 26.89 0.63 -21.49
N PHE A 534 26.80 1.94 -21.73
CA PHE A 534 27.45 2.95 -20.92
C PHE A 534 26.50 3.61 -19.91
N SER A 535 25.29 3.96 -20.36
CA SER A 535 24.23 4.53 -19.53
C SER A 535 22.88 4.42 -20.22
N CYS A 536 21.92 3.77 -19.56
CA CYS A 536 20.53 3.72 -20.00
C CYS A 536 19.58 3.60 -18.81
N ILE A 537 18.32 3.95 -19.04
CA ILE A 537 17.21 3.81 -18.10
C ILE A 537 16.03 3.10 -18.75
N SER A 538 15.32 2.30 -17.96
CA SER A 538 14.04 1.71 -18.31
C SER A 538 12.94 2.21 -17.37
N TYR A 539 12.13 3.14 -17.85
CA TYR A 539 10.92 3.58 -17.13
C TYR A 539 9.81 2.53 -17.14
N LYS A 540 9.78 1.66 -18.16
CA LYS A 540 8.74 0.64 -18.38
C LYS A 540 9.36 -0.65 -18.91
N ALA A 541 8.71 -1.77 -18.62
CA ALA A 541 9.14 -3.07 -19.09
C ALA A 541 9.27 -3.09 -20.63
N ASN A 542 10.36 -3.70 -21.09
CA ASN A 542 10.77 -3.84 -22.49
C ASN A 542 10.99 -2.51 -23.24
N GLN A 543 11.15 -1.40 -22.52
CA GLN A 543 11.50 -0.09 -23.08
C GLN A 543 12.82 0.40 -22.48
N VAL A 544 13.73 0.87 -23.33
CA VAL A 544 15.02 1.41 -22.88
C VAL A 544 15.27 2.74 -23.54
N GLU A 545 15.76 3.68 -22.74
CA GLU A 545 16.15 5.01 -23.16
C GLU A 545 17.64 5.23 -22.85
N SER A 546 18.35 5.88 -23.77
CA SER A 546 19.74 6.27 -23.49
C SER A 546 19.78 7.35 -22.40
N SER A 547 20.75 7.27 -21.51
CA SER A 547 21.05 8.29 -20.50
C SER A 547 22.54 8.61 -20.52
N GLN A 548 23.02 9.32 -19.50
CA GLN A 548 24.39 9.81 -19.39
C GLN A 548 24.98 9.36 -18.07
N VAL A 549 26.30 9.17 -18.01
CA VAL A 549 27.01 8.86 -16.76
C VAL A 549 28.25 9.74 -16.66
N LEU A 550 28.35 10.48 -15.56
CA LEU A 550 29.59 11.13 -15.11
C LEU A 550 30.44 10.09 -14.38
N ARG A 551 31.69 9.95 -14.78
CA ARG A 551 32.68 9.07 -14.14
C ARG A 551 33.76 9.92 -13.47
N VAL A 552 33.92 9.71 -12.18
CA VAL A 552 34.90 10.38 -11.33
C VAL A 552 35.93 9.33 -10.90
N MET A 553 37.12 9.40 -11.50
CA MET A 553 38.13 8.35 -11.38
C MET A 553 39.26 8.75 -10.44
N PHE A 554 39.62 7.84 -9.54
CA PHE A 554 40.78 7.89 -8.67
C PHE A 554 41.65 6.67 -8.97
N LYS A 555 42.92 6.86 -9.31
CA LYS A 555 43.85 5.81 -9.73
C LYS A 555 44.74 5.36 -8.58
N GLU A 556 45.03 4.07 -8.51
CA GLU A 556 46.07 3.52 -7.65
C GLU A 556 46.01 3.95 -6.16
N ARG A 557 44.78 4.08 -5.61
CA ARG A 557 44.56 4.44 -4.21
C ARG A 557 44.62 3.21 -3.29
N ARG A 558 45.30 3.30 -2.15
CA ARG A 558 45.27 2.26 -1.09
C ARG A 558 44.06 2.41 -0.17
N GLY A 559 43.67 3.65 0.08
CA GLY A 559 42.40 4.05 0.65
C GLY A 559 41.98 5.35 -0.02
N LEU A 560 40.70 5.67 0.03
CA LEU A 560 40.14 6.87 -0.57
C LEU A 560 39.18 7.52 0.41
N ASN A 561 39.30 8.83 0.63
CA ASN A 561 38.29 9.64 1.30
C ASN A 561 37.95 10.85 0.43
N VAL A 562 36.70 10.91 -0.04
CA VAL A 562 36.20 12.00 -0.87
C VAL A 562 34.80 12.40 -0.46
N THR A 563 34.55 13.70 -0.45
CA THR A 563 33.20 14.26 -0.37
C THR A 563 32.78 14.76 -1.74
N THR A 564 31.65 14.27 -2.24
CA THR A 564 30.96 14.85 -3.40
C THR A 564 29.82 15.74 -2.92
N ARG A 565 29.84 17.03 -3.26
CA ARG A 565 28.77 17.98 -2.93
C ARG A 565 27.98 18.34 -4.18
N PHE A 566 26.66 18.17 -4.10
CA PHE A 566 25.68 18.54 -5.11
C PHE A 566 24.91 19.78 -4.63
N ARG A 567 25.15 20.94 -5.24
CA ARG A 567 24.48 22.21 -4.90
C ARG A 567 23.47 22.59 -5.99
N PHE A 568 22.20 22.69 -5.62
CA PHE A 568 21.11 23.00 -6.55
C PHE A 568 20.74 24.49 -6.51
N ALA A 569 20.68 25.10 -7.68
CA ALA A 569 20.08 26.40 -7.93
C ALA A 569 18.91 26.20 -8.89
N MET A 570 17.72 26.02 -8.34
CA MET A 570 16.50 25.75 -9.12
C MET A 570 16.02 27.04 -9.78
N ALA A 571 15.65 26.98 -11.07
CA ALA A 571 15.07 28.11 -11.76
C ALA A 571 13.74 28.51 -11.09
N GLU A 572 13.58 29.80 -10.79
CA GLU A 572 12.30 30.35 -10.37
C GLU A 572 11.44 30.56 -11.62
N ASP A 573 10.34 29.82 -11.73
CA ASP A 573 9.22 30.34 -12.52
C ASP A 573 8.60 31.49 -11.73
N LYS A 574 8.36 32.64 -12.39
CA LYS A 574 7.43 33.66 -11.90
C LYS A 574 6.08 33.00 -11.60
N VAL A 575 5.85 32.66 -10.35
CA VAL A 575 4.53 32.29 -9.82
C VAL A 575 4.36 33.09 -8.54
N ALA A 576 3.19 33.72 -8.46
CA ALA A 576 2.73 34.55 -7.35
C ALA A 576 3.01 33.90 -5.98
N PRO A 577 3.19 34.71 -4.92
CA PRO A 577 3.35 34.20 -3.56
C PRO A 577 2.27 33.17 -3.27
N ALA A 578 2.66 32.15 -2.49
CA ALA A 578 1.77 31.11 -1.98
C ALA A 578 0.38 31.69 -1.75
N SER A 579 -0.61 31.24 -2.53
CA SER A 579 -1.97 31.73 -2.35
C SER A 579 -2.34 31.44 -0.92
N GLU A 580 -2.48 32.54 -0.19
CA GLU A 580 -3.24 32.78 1.02
C GLU A 580 -3.84 31.51 1.62
N LYS A 581 -3.55 31.30 2.93
CA LYS A 581 -4.50 30.63 3.81
C LYS A 581 -5.88 31.08 3.33
N ALA A 582 -6.77 30.15 2.99
CA ALA A 582 -8.14 30.53 2.78
C ALA A 582 -8.53 31.27 4.06
N ASP A 583 -8.72 32.59 3.98
CA ASP A 583 -9.27 33.40 5.04
C ASP A 583 -10.69 32.90 5.18
N ILE A 584 -10.84 31.81 5.94
CA ILE A 584 -12.13 31.37 6.42
C ILE A 584 -12.49 32.46 7.41
N PRO A 585 -13.52 33.27 7.14
CA PRO A 585 -13.84 34.38 8.02
C PRO A 585 -14.07 33.83 9.42
N GLU A 586 -13.39 34.40 10.40
CA GLU A 586 -13.58 34.05 11.79
C GLU A 586 -14.80 34.80 12.31
N PHE A 587 -15.74 34.06 12.89
CA PHE A 587 -16.95 34.63 13.44
C PHE A 587 -16.94 34.50 14.97
N PRO A 588 -17.16 35.59 15.72
CA PRO A 588 -17.40 35.48 17.16
C PRO A 588 -18.63 34.62 17.44
N LEU A 589 -18.54 33.71 18.42
CA LEU A 589 -19.66 32.84 18.82
C LEU A 589 -20.96 33.64 19.06
N ALA A 590 -20.86 34.80 19.73
CA ALA A 590 -22.01 35.66 20.00
C ALA A 590 -22.70 36.16 18.72
N THR A 591 -21.94 36.42 17.65
CA THR A 591 -22.47 36.87 16.36
C THR A 591 -23.29 35.77 15.69
N LEU A 592 -22.75 34.54 15.67
CA LEU A 592 -23.45 33.38 15.08
C LEU A 592 -24.69 32.95 15.87
N LEU A 593 -24.70 33.17 17.19
CA LEU A 593 -25.88 32.93 18.02
C LEU A 593 -26.94 34.03 17.89
N GLY A 594 -26.51 35.28 17.65
CA GLY A 594 -27.38 36.47 17.54
C GLY A 594 -28.05 36.67 16.18
N THR A 595 -27.62 35.98 15.12
CA THR A 595 -28.29 36.01 13.81
C THR A 595 -29.64 35.29 13.85
N SER A 596 -30.67 36.02 14.28
CA SER A 596 -32.07 35.58 14.27
C SER A 596 -32.65 35.56 12.86
N ARG A 597 -33.29 34.44 12.51
CA ARG A 597 -33.90 34.03 11.23
C ARG A 597 -32.98 33.32 10.24
N GLN A 598 -32.51 32.12 10.61
CA GLN A 598 -32.25 31.09 9.60
C GLN A 598 -33.58 30.67 8.94
N VAL A 599 -33.54 30.39 7.63
CA VAL A 599 -34.71 29.98 6.82
C VAL A 599 -35.30 28.66 7.33
N ASP A 600 -34.47 27.81 7.94
CA ASP A 600 -34.85 26.58 8.64
C ASP A 600 -34.36 26.63 10.11
N PRO A 601 -35.19 26.30 11.11
CA PRO A 601 -34.75 26.23 12.50
C PRO A 601 -33.81 25.03 12.73
N VAL A 602 -32.66 25.26 13.39
CA VAL A 602 -31.75 24.19 13.82
C VAL A 602 -32.38 23.42 14.98
N THR A 603 -32.92 22.23 14.70
CA THR A 603 -33.60 21.39 15.70
C THR A 603 -32.65 20.54 16.55
N GLN A 604 -31.43 20.33 16.08
CA GLN A 604 -30.44 19.54 16.81
C GLN A 604 -29.02 20.06 16.56
N SER A 605 -28.29 20.30 17.65
CA SER A 605 -26.86 20.61 17.62
C SER A 605 -26.06 19.48 18.26
N VAL A 606 -24.93 19.10 17.66
CA VAL A 606 -23.97 18.16 18.23
C VAL A 606 -22.66 18.89 18.45
N MET A 607 -22.04 18.72 19.61
CA MET A 607 -20.74 19.28 19.91
C MET A 607 -19.76 18.17 20.31
N ILE A 608 -18.60 18.16 19.66
CA ILE A 608 -17.46 17.31 20.03
C ILE A 608 -16.53 18.14 20.91
N GLY A 609 -16.31 17.68 22.14
CA GLY A 609 -15.49 18.35 23.15
C GLY A 609 -16.29 18.83 24.36
N SER A 610 -15.57 19.12 25.45
CA SER A 610 -16.15 19.54 26.73
C SER A 610 -16.07 21.05 26.99
N SER A 611 -16.02 21.86 25.93
CA SER A 611 -15.88 23.31 26.09
C SER A 611 -17.12 23.93 26.76
N PRO A 612 -16.96 24.92 27.65
CA PRO A 612 -18.08 25.64 28.26
C PRO A 612 -19.06 26.31 27.28
N ALA A 613 -18.68 26.47 26.00
CA ALA A 613 -19.52 27.07 24.96
C ALA A 613 -20.84 26.32 24.73
N TYR A 614 -20.94 25.05 25.17
CA TYR A 614 -22.22 24.34 25.16
C TYR A 614 -23.31 25.06 25.97
N LEU A 615 -22.95 25.83 27.02
CA LEU A 615 -23.92 26.61 27.79
C LEU A 615 -24.60 27.68 26.93
N ALA A 616 -23.82 28.38 26.11
CA ALA A 616 -24.32 29.40 25.19
C ALA A 616 -25.21 28.77 24.10
N LEU A 617 -24.79 27.62 23.55
CA LEU A 617 -25.60 26.85 22.60
C LEU A 617 -26.94 26.41 23.21
N VAL A 618 -26.92 25.89 24.44
CA VAL A 618 -28.12 25.44 25.15
C VAL A 618 -29.06 26.60 25.48
N ARG A 619 -28.53 27.74 25.94
CA ARG A 619 -29.34 28.95 26.19
C ARG A 619 -30.03 29.42 24.90
N SER A 620 -29.30 29.49 23.79
CA SER A 620 -29.86 29.85 22.49
C SER A 620 -30.97 28.89 22.04
N HIS A 621 -30.78 27.57 22.19
CA HIS A 621 -31.82 26.58 21.87
C HIS A 621 -33.07 26.75 22.76
N ARG A 622 -32.88 27.03 24.05
CA ARG A 622 -33.98 27.27 25.01
C ARG A 622 -34.76 28.54 24.67
N GLU A 623 -34.07 29.65 24.43
CA GLU A 623 -34.70 30.94 24.11
C GLU A 623 -35.52 30.88 22.82
N GLN A 624 -35.03 30.10 21.84
CA GLN A 624 -35.69 29.92 20.55
C GLN A 624 -36.75 28.80 20.59
N MET A 625 -36.77 27.97 21.64
CA MET A 625 -37.67 26.81 21.79
C MET A 625 -37.60 25.79 20.63
N ILE A 626 -36.45 25.67 19.98
CA ILE A 626 -36.35 24.97 18.68
C ILE A 626 -35.62 23.62 18.70
N GLY A 627 -34.91 23.22 19.76
CA GLY A 627 -34.08 22.01 19.65
C GLY A 627 -33.35 21.53 20.90
N HIS A 628 -32.47 20.56 20.68
CA HIS A 628 -31.65 19.93 21.73
C HIS A 628 -30.17 19.89 21.36
N VAL A 629 -29.29 19.99 22.37
CA VAL A 629 -27.84 19.89 22.20
C VAL A 629 -27.35 18.52 22.66
N SER A 630 -26.45 17.89 21.91
CA SER A 630 -25.79 16.64 22.31
C SER A 630 -24.27 16.84 22.40
N LEU A 631 -23.67 16.53 23.54
CA LEU A 631 -22.22 16.52 23.72
C LEU A 631 -21.66 15.13 23.51
N LEU A 632 -20.60 15.06 22.71
CA LEU A 632 -19.71 13.92 22.58
C LEU A 632 -18.39 14.28 23.24
N VAL A 633 -18.14 13.71 24.43
CA VAL A 633 -17.00 14.06 25.28
C VAL A 633 -16.05 12.88 25.46
N ASN A 634 -14.85 13.15 25.97
CA ASN A 634 -13.82 12.12 26.07
C ASN A 634 -14.18 11.04 27.10
N ASP A 635 -14.71 11.45 28.25
CA ASP A 635 -15.05 10.52 29.32
C ASP A 635 -16.24 10.99 30.18
N SER A 636 -16.62 10.16 31.16
CA SER A 636 -17.79 10.44 32.02
C SER A 636 -17.60 11.61 32.98
N ALA A 637 -16.36 12.03 33.29
CA ALA A 637 -16.10 13.16 34.17
C ALA A 637 -16.50 14.48 33.49
N ASP A 638 -16.18 14.62 32.19
CA ASP A 638 -16.64 15.76 31.37
C ASP A 638 -18.17 15.88 31.40
N CYS A 639 -18.90 14.77 31.33
CA CYS A 639 -20.37 14.79 31.41
C CYS A 639 -20.89 15.22 32.77
N LYS A 640 -20.26 14.78 33.87
CA LYS A 640 -20.64 15.20 35.23
C LYS A 640 -20.43 16.70 35.42
N GLN A 641 -19.32 17.23 34.92
CA GLN A 641 -19.02 18.65 34.95
C GLN A 641 -20.07 19.45 34.16
N ALA A 642 -20.41 19.00 32.95
CA ALA A 642 -21.40 19.67 32.12
C ALA A 642 -22.79 19.71 32.77
N GLN A 643 -23.21 18.59 33.38
CA GLN A 643 -24.47 18.51 34.10
C GLN A 643 -24.52 19.42 35.33
N ALA A 644 -23.41 19.55 36.07
CA ALA A 644 -23.34 20.44 37.22
C ALA A 644 -23.54 21.91 36.82
N GLN A 645 -22.84 22.37 35.78
CA GLN A 645 -22.96 23.75 35.27
C GLN A 645 -24.37 24.04 34.73
N LEU A 646 -25.00 23.09 34.03
CA LEU A 646 -26.38 23.27 33.55
C LEU A 646 -27.41 23.34 34.68
N LYS A 647 -27.17 22.64 35.79
CA LYS A 647 -28.07 22.64 36.95
C LYS A 647 -28.13 24.03 37.60
N GLU A 648 -26.99 24.72 37.69
CA GLU A 648 -26.93 26.11 38.20
C GLU A 648 -27.74 27.09 37.34
N HIS A 649 -27.92 26.80 36.05
CA HIS A 649 -28.65 27.64 35.10
C HIS A 649 -30.06 27.14 34.75
N TYR A 650 -30.54 26.06 35.37
CA TYR A 650 -31.83 25.41 35.05
C TYR A 650 -31.96 24.99 33.57
N LEU A 651 -30.90 24.42 33.00
CA LEU A 651 -30.80 24.06 31.56
C LEU A 651 -30.64 22.55 31.31
N THR A 652 -30.77 21.71 32.34
CA THR A 652 -30.44 20.27 32.27
C THR A 652 -31.26 19.47 31.25
N THR A 653 -32.49 19.89 30.93
CA THR A 653 -33.38 19.19 29.98
C THR A 653 -33.07 19.46 28.50
N TRP A 654 -32.11 20.34 28.22
CA TRP A 654 -31.79 20.80 26.86
C TRP A 654 -30.46 20.23 26.33
N LEU A 655 -29.76 19.43 27.14
CA LEU A 655 -28.47 18.82 26.81
C LEU A 655 -28.46 17.31 27.11
N SER A 656 -27.96 16.52 26.17
CA SER A 656 -27.62 15.11 26.37
C SER A 656 -26.10 15.00 26.30
N CYS A 657 -25.45 14.48 27.33
CA CYS A 657 -24.00 14.25 27.30
C CYS A 657 -23.70 12.76 27.15
N ARG A 658 -22.80 12.42 26.23
CA ARG A 658 -22.45 11.04 25.87
C ARG A 658 -20.93 10.88 25.91
N PRO A 659 -20.38 10.13 26.88
CA PRO A 659 -18.96 9.82 26.90
C PRO A 659 -18.63 8.79 25.82
N LEU A 660 -17.50 8.96 25.13
CA LEU A 660 -17.03 8.02 24.11
C LEU A 660 -16.38 6.80 24.78
N THR A 661 -16.87 5.59 24.49
CA THR A 661 -16.62 4.42 25.35
C THR A 661 -15.30 3.69 25.10
N SER A 662 -14.58 3.98 24.00
CA SER A 662 -13.38 3.21 23.59
C SER A 662 -12.12 4.07 23.48
N THR A 663 -11.01 3.67 24.09
CA THR A 663 -9.71 4.36 23.95
C THR A 663 -8.61 3.38 23.50
N PRO A 664 -8.03 3.52 22.28
CA PRO A 664 -8.42 4.44 21.20
C PRO A 664 -9.73 4.02 20.48
N LEU A 665 -10.42 4.97 19.87
CA LEU A 665 -11.62 4.73 19.06
C LEU A 665 -11.14 4.19 17.70
N ILE A 666 -11.15 2.88 17.49
CA ILE A 666 -10.70 2.28 16.21
C ILE A 666 -11.83 2.33 15.17
N THR A 667 -13.08 2.35 15.62
CA THR A 667 -14.30 2.51 14.81
C THR A 667 -15.22 3.56 15.44
N ALA A 668 -16.19 4.07 14.67
CA ALA A 668 -17.22 4.96 15.20
C ALA A 668 -17.99 4.32 16.37
N ASP A 669 -18.17 5.08 17.45
CA ASP A 669 -18.95 4.68 18.62
C ASP A 669 -20.44 4.70 18.29
N LYS A 670 -20.97 3.54 17.89
CA LYS A 670 -22.37 3.37 17.48
C LYS A 670 -23.34 3.72 18.62
N ALA A 671 -22.95 3.49 19.88
CA ALA A 671 -23.78 3.82 21.03
C ALA A 671 -23.89 5.34 21.22
N ALA A 672 -22.77 6.05 21.13
CA ALA A 672 -22.73 7.50 21.21
C ALA A 672 -23.51 8.18 20.06
N LEU A 673 -23.60 7.55 18.89
CA LEU A 673 -24.34 8.07 17.73
C LEU A 673 -25.85 7.78 17.74
N LYS A 674 -26.35 6.93 18.63
CA LYS A 674 -27.75 6.46 18.61
C LYS A 674 -28.74 7.62 18.77
N GLY A 675 -29.67 7.78 17.82
CA GLY A 675 -30.68 8.84 17.87
C GLY A 675 -30.17 10.24 17.51
N LEU A 676 -28.96 10.36 16.98
CA LEU A 676 -28.52 11.61 16.36
C LEU A 676 -28.89 11.56 14.87
N GLU A 677 -29.96 12.23 14.45
CA GLU A 677 -30.37 12.36 13.04
C GLU A 677 -30.90 13.78 12.81
N GLY A 678 -30.82 14.28 11.58
CA GLY A 678 -31.26 15.65 11.27
C GLY A 678 -30.43 16.73 11.97
N ILE A 679 -29.13 16.52 12.12
CA ILE A 679 -28.22 17.46 12.80
C ILE A 679 -28.13 18.75 11.96
N GLY A 680 -28.66 19.85 12.49
CA GLY A 680 -28.58 21.16 11.84
C GLY A 680 -27.26 21.88 12.11
N ARG A 681 -26.58 21.57 13.22
CA ARG A 681 -25.29 22.18 13.58
C ARG A 681 -24.34 21.18 14.21
N LEU A 682 -23.11 21.12 13.70
CA LEU A 682 -22.01 20.35 14.29
C LEU A 682 -20.91 21.29 14.77
N VAL A 683 -20.58 21.27 16.06
CA VAL A 683 -19.57 22.11 16.70
C VAL A 683 -18.38 21.26 17.09
N ILE A 684 -17.17 21.71 16.78
CA ILE A 684 -15.93 20.93 17.00
C ILE A 684 -14.94 21.77 17.79
N THR A 685 -14.57 21.29 18.98
CA THR A 685 -13.60 21.95 19.86
C THR A 685 -12.51 20.97 20.30
N PRO A 686 -11.29 21.47 20.63
CA PRO A 686 -10.21 20.62 21.13
C PRO A 686 -10.33 20.24 22.61
N THR A 687 -11.16 20.97 23.37
CA THR A 687 -11.33 20.84 24.81
C THR A 687 -11.77 19.43 25.23
N GLY A 688 -11.15 18.89 26.27
CA GLY A 688 -11.43 17.54 26.80
C GLY A 688 -10.64 16.43 26.11
N PHE A 689 -9.89 16.73 25.05
CA PHE A 689 -9.12 15.74 24.30
C PHE A 689 -7.63 16.10 24.22
N THR A 690 -6.76 15.10 24.24
CA THR A 690 -5.39 15.27 23.71
C THR A 690 -5.44 15.36 22.19
N GLU A 691 -4.48 16.03 21.55
CA GLU A 691 -4.49 16.19 20.08
C GLU A 691 -4.59 14.84 19.34
N LYS A 692 -3.79 13.85 19.75
CA LYS A 692 -3.81 12.48 19.19
C LYS A 692 -5.18 11.82 19.34
N ARG A 693 -5.81 11.98 20.52
CA ARG A 693 -7.14 11.43 20.80
C ARG A 693 -8.20 12.13 19.96
N LEU A 694 -8.16 13.45 19.89
CA LEU A 694 -9.08 14.25 19.11
C LEU A 694 -9.00 13.91 17.62
N ALA A 695 -7.80 13.80 17.07
CA ALA A 695 -7.60 13.38 15.68
C ALA A 695 -8.29 12.03 15.39
N THR A 696 -8.13 11.08 16.30
CA THR A 696 -8.77 9.75 16.20
C THR A 696 -10.30 9.85 16.29
N VAL A 697 -10.83 10.63 17.24
CA VAL A 697 -12.28 10.86 17.39
C VAL A 697 -12.85 11.53 16.16
N LEU A 698 -12.19 12.55 15.61
CA LEU A 698 -12.66 13.25 14.40
C LEU A 698 -12.64 12.32 13.18
N LEU A 699 -11.58 11.54 12.98
CA LEU A 699 -11.50 10.59 11.87
C LEU A 699 -12.60 9.53 11.91
N THR A 700 -12.95 9.03 13.10
CA THR A 700 -13.96 7.99 13.27
C THR A 700 -15.39 8.54 13.31
N MET A 701 -15.63 9.69 13.95
CA MET A 701 -16.96 10.21 14.22
C MET A 701 -17.46 11.19 13.15
N LEU A 702 -16.58 11.94 12.46
CA LEU A 702 -17.01 12.90 11.45
C LEU A 702 -17.76 12.25 10.28
N PRO A 703 -17.28 11.16 9.64
CA PRO A 703 -17.99 10.56 8.52
C PRO A 703 -19.45 10.17 8.85
N PRO A 704 -19.74 9.44 9.95
CA PRO A 704 -21.11 9.12 10.31
C PRO A 704 -21.92 10.33 10.79
N LEU A 705 -21.32 11.32 11.46
CA LEU A 705 -22.03 12.54 11.87
C LEU A 705 -22.43 13.39 10.66
N PHE A 706 -21.54 13.57 9.68
CA PHE A 706 -21.87 14.29 8.45
C PHE A 706 -22.95 13.60 7.63
N LYS A 707 -23.06 12.26 7.68
CA LYS A 707 -24.17 11.54 7.04
C LYS A 707 -25.53 11.82 7.70
N ARG A 708 -25.51 12.22 8.97
CA ARG A 708 -26.69 12.50 9.82
C ARG A 708 -27.09 13.98 9.83
N MET A 709 -26.29 14.84 9.19
CA MET A 709 -26.59 16.26 9.08
C MET A 709 -27.65 16.54 8.01
N THR A 710 -28.41 17.62 8.21
CA THR A 710 -29.32 18.14 7.19
C THR A 710 -28.54 18.72 6.01
N LYS A 711 -29.18 18.86 4.84
CA LYS A 711 -28.53 19.45 3.64
C LYS A 711 -28.12 20.90 3.85
N THR A 712 -28.86 21.62 4.69
CA THR A 712 -28.62 23.03 5.06
C THR A 712 -27.79 23.16 6.34
N GLY A 713 -27.26 22.05 6.86
CA GLY A 713 -26.54 22.02 8.12
C GLY A 713 -25.21 22.79 8.07
N GLU A 714 -24.80 23.29 9.23
CA GLU A 714 -23.58 24.08 9.39
C GLU A 714 -22.58 23.42 10.34
N VAL A 715 -21.30 23.66 10.08
CA VAL A 715 -20.18 23.09 10.82
C VAL A 715 -19.36 24.22 11.41
N TRP A 716 -19.31 24.28 12.74
CA TRP A 716 -18.58 25.29 13.48
C TRP A 716 -17.28 24.69 14.02
N ILE A 717 -16.15 25.26 13.62
CA ILE A 717 -14.82 24.75 13.96
C ILE A 717 -14.14 25.77 14.86
N SER A 718 -13.70 25.35 16.04
CA SER A 718 -12.96 26.24 16.95
C SER A 718 -11.66 26.75 16.32
N THR A 719 -11.36 28.03 16.54
CA THR A 719 -10.04 28.62 16.24
C THR A 719 -8.90 27.96 17.00
N ASP A 720 -9.18 27.31 18.13
CA ASP A 720 -8.16 26.65 18.96
C ASP A 720 -7.78 25.26 18.43
N LEU A 721 -8.48 24.77 17.40
CA LEU A 721 -8.20 23.49 16.78
C LEU A 721 -6.89 23.54 15.97
N PRO A 722 -6.01 22.53 16.01
CA PRO A 722 -4.83 22.47 15.15
C PRO A 722 -5.19 22.64 13.66
N ASP A 723 -4.36 23.35 12.90
CA ASP A 723 -4.63 23.66 11.48
C ASP A 723 -4.88 22.41 10.61
N SER A 724 -4.19 21.31 10.91
CA SER A 724 -4.39 20.01 10.26
C SER A 724 -5.79 19.45 10.49
N LEU A 725 -6.33 19.59 11.72
CA LEU A 725 -7.67 19.14 12.09
C LEU A 725 -8.75 20.11 11.59
N LYS A 726 -8.49 21.43 11.55
CA LYS A 726 -9.38 22.40 10.88
C LYS A 726 -9.55 22.05 9.41
N ALA A 727 -8.44 21.76 8.72
CA ALA A 727 -8.45 21.35 7.33
C ALA A 727 -9.23 20.04 7.12
N LEU A 728 -9.05 19.05 8.02
CA LEU A 728 -9.82 17.80 8.01
C LEU A 728 -11.32 18.06 8.10
N CYS A 729 -11.77 18.78 9.13
CA CYS A 729 -13.19 19.08 9.36
C CYS A 729 -13.79 19.85 8.19
N THR A 730 -13.09 20.89 7.72
CA THR A 730 -13.50 21.72 6.57
C THR A 730 -13.63 20.90 5.29
N THR A 731 -12.66 20.03 5.01
CA THR A 731 -12.67 19.18 3.81
C THR A 731 -13.86 18.23 3.81
N TRP A 732 -14.12 17.58 4.95
CA TRP A 732 -15.27 16.67 5.06
C TRP A 732 -16.61 17.39 4.94
N ALA A 733 -16.75 18.55 5.57
CA ALA A 733 -17.95 19.36 5.47
C ALA A 733 -18.21 19.83 4.03
N LYS A 734 -17.18 20.36 3.35
CA LYS A 734 -17.26 20.80 1.95
C LYS A 734 -17.63 19.66 0.99
N ARG A 735 -17.14 18.43 1.22
CA ARG A 735 -17.54 17.24 0.43
C ARG A 735 -19.03 16.94 0.50
N ARG A 736 -19.73 17.40 1.54
CA ARG A 736 -21.18 17.24 1.73
C ARG A 736 -21.98 18.48 1.34
N GLY A 737 -21.32 19.54 0.87
CA GLY A 737 -21.96 20.82 0.55
C GLY A 737 -22.45 21.58 1.78
N LEU A 738 -21.89 21.30 2.96
CA LEU A 738 -22.28 21.95 4.22
C LEU A 738 -21.59 23.30 4.38
N ALA A 739 -22.26 24.24 5.06
CA ALA A 739 -21.65 25.51 5.43
C ALA A 739 -20.59 25.29 6.52
N VAL A 740 -19.46 26.00 6.43
CA VAL A 740 -18.36 25.89 7.40
C VAL A 740 -18.04 27.28 7.95
N ASN A 741 -18.09 27.42 9.27
CA ASN A 741 -17.73 28.64 9.99
C ASN A 741 -16.56 28.32 10.93
N VAL A 742 -15.49 29.13 10.88
CA VAL A 742 -14.44 29.09 11.92
C VAL A 742 -14.84 30.07 13.00
N VAL A 743 -14.87 29.61 14.26
CA VAL A 743 -15.55 30.32 15.34
C VAL A 743 -14.59 30.63 16.48
N THR A 744 -14.47 31.91 16.81
CA THR A 744 -13.72 32.41 17.97
C THR A 744 -14.61 32.37 19.22
N GLY A 745 -13.99 32.18 20.38
CA GLY A 745 -14.71 32.15 21.67
C GLY A 745 -15.38 30.81 21.99
N LEU A 746 -15.23 29.79 21.15
CA LEU A 746 -15.64 28.42 21.46
C LEU A 746 -14.83 27.79 22.61
N GLY A 747 -13.69 28.36 23.03
CA GLY A 747 -12.93 27.88 24.19
C GLY A 747 -13.24 28.59 25.51
N ALA A 748 -13.93 29.74 25.46
CA ALA A 748 -14.12 30.60 26.62
C ALA A 748 -15.46 30.35 27.31
N ALA A 749 -15.46 30.35 28.65
CA ALA A 749 -16.69 30.56 29.40
C ALA A 749 -17.13 32.00 29.14
N MET A 750 -18.20 32.21 28.37
CA MET A 750 -18.78 33.55 28.27
C MET A 750 -19.33 33.91 29.65
N GLU A 751 -18.60 34.74 30.40
CA GLU A 751 -19.20 35.54 31.45
C GLU A 751 -20.21 36.46 30.77
N VAL A 752 -21.49 36.26 31.07
CA VAL A 752 -22.54 37.19 30.66
C VAL A 752 -23.15 37.72 31.94
N SER A 753 -22.99 39.03 32.15
CA SER A 753 -23.63 39.80 33.21
C SER A 753 -25.14 39.59 33.18
N HIS A 754 -25.73 39.40 34.36
CA HIS A 754 -27.17 39.53 34.54
C HIS A 754 -27.54 41.01 34.41
N ASP A 755 -28.08 41.39 33.26
CA ASP A 755 -29.01 42.53 33.13
C ASP A 755 -30.36 42.00 32.63
#